data_AF-A0A285CTH1-F1
#
_entry.id   AF-A0A285CTH1-F1
#
_cell.length_a   1.000
_cell.length_b   1.000
_cell.length_c   1.000
_cell.angle_alpha   90.00
_cell.angle_beta   90.00
_cell.angle_gamma   90.00
#
_symmetry.space_group_name_H-M   'P 1'
#
loop_
_entity.id
_entity.type
_entity.pdbx_description
1 polymer ?
#
loop_
_entity_poly.entity_id
_entity_poly.type
_entity_poly.pdbx_seq_one_letter_code
_entity_poly.pdbx_strand_id
1 'polypeptide(L)'
;MKGKVSMYWLLVLVLVISAMLPGISAAKESQKKMSIISELANATEPSEQNVKKLMAEAMEQIQSFPEVDPPKNNKRVEYALFELQAAVDGNFETNNAIKTATFFDHSKNALGILEANPHITSEEKTQVINTVISANRMVTKELLALLDENIDLFSNKDKKLLEQAHKDYEKGLDFEHKNNREQSVHFYKKSWISAQELKEKAKQLLDSDGDGAANMVEEKLGTNKDAEDTDQDGLLDGFEIIKQYTSPLDKDTNKNGTSDGQEDTDQDGLTNLQEQEAGTDPVLADSDSDGLEDQIELEEFGTSPLLKDTDHDGLNDFGEYQVGTDPHNKDSDHDRLYDGLESYPQTFTESQSGAILELTAEGDLSPYVKMRNVSDYAMFQEVPGAMSGFVDIAVEKEFEQAIVKIPFNEEDIPNGDFENIKMYIYDKENHIFTQLEDQEADIENGYILAETDQFSVFTLIYTPESPTSQKIDLVKSDDSYHITNEDEEADFDGDGLTDLEELSHGTFIYFPDTDSDGLNDGIEADIGSNPYDGNADGDSYNDLEEYNQGTDPDLYDKVWTDYVQEVLLGASVNEFGETFVDWGWMDEETFNSIPYLIGQLVSGYLVYGDIVDLVANLTQVDIADGLLAAAGIIPVVGDAGKTVAKIIEFAKRTKDNIPKAFRMAIDEFGDNPSILPRLLDELSDGAASTLRKMGASDKMIAQLGKHGNDLKKISNLKGVKLGDITLDAAQRNIINRQIRQRWGTYLDGSKRAEAFAMEAAIWYYEQLGYKLLYSQRDIGQTIFTSQGPDIVMKSPSGEPLIIEAKGSYSEKGKLNDGKEKGSRLASNVGGTLRYYLDREWLSVNSQNRYLDAFDRAIANNTIRPEEKEAYDMLKDIIDNGAPYNSSVVYGGIRQAKSVIEAGRKIDEYLENLLQDTKSIDFIIIRNI
;
A
#
# COMPACT_ATOMS: atom_id res chain seq x y z
N MET A 1 -11.52 15.24 11.60
CA MET A 1 -12.69 14.82 12.42
C MET A 1 -12.63 13.33 12.72
N LYS A 2 -13.11 12.87 13.88
CA LYS A 2 -13.26 11.43 14.21
C LYS A 2 -14.63 10.94 13.76
N GLY A 3 -14.70 10.03 12.79
CA GLY A 3 -15.95 9.35 12.45
C GLY A 3 -15.86 8.46 11.23
N LYS A 4 -15.69 7.15 11.47
CA LYS A 4 -16.04 6.02 10.59
C LYS A 4 -16.18 6.35 9.08
N VAL A 5 -15.08 6.20 8.34
CA VAL A 5 -15.17 5.81 6.93
C VAL A 5 -15.75 4.38 6.94
N SER A 6 -17.01 4.29 6.56
CA SER A 6 -17.75 3.04 6.49
C SER A 6 -17.18 2.17 5.36
N MET A 7 -17.10 0.86 5.57
CA MET A 7 -16.84 -0.20 4.57
C MET A 7 -17.71 -0.07 3.29
N TYR A 8 -18.73 0.78 3.34
CA TYR A 8 -19.56 1.25 2.23
C TYR A 8 -18.75 2.02 1.17
N TRP A 9 -17.86 2.95 1.54
CA TRP A 9 -17.06 3.74 0.59
C TRP A 9 -16.05 2.90 -0.19
N LEU A 10 -15.46 1.88 0.46
CA LEU A 10 -14.57 0.91 -0.19
C LEU A 10 -15.30 0.02 -1.21
N LEU A 11 -16.60 -0.23 -0.99
CA LEU A 11 -17.48 -0.98 -1.89
C LEU A 11 -18.07 -0.13 -3.02
N VAL A 12 -18.05 1.20 -2.88
CA VAL A 12 -18.41 2.18 -3.92
C VAL A 12 -17.22 2.35 -4.86
N LEU A 13 -16.02 2.60 -4.33
CA LEU A 13 -14.78 2.72 -5.10
C LEU A 13 -14.52 1.49 -6.01
N VAL A 14 -14.76 0.27 -5.51
CA VAL A 14 -14.61 -0.98 -6.27
C VAL A 14 -15.61 -1.11 -7.44
N LEU A 15 -16.79 -0.49 -7.32
CA LEU A 15 -17.80 -0.51 -8.39
C LEU A 15 -17.58 0.58 -9.43
N VAL A 16 -17.09 1.75 -9.00
CA VAL A 16 -16.76 2.89 -9.87
C VAL A 16 -15.64 2.52 -10.84
N ILE A 17 -14.59 1.85 -10.36
CA ILE A 17 -13.48 1.34 -11.18
C ILE A 17 -13.96 0.29 -12.22
N SER A 18 -15.08 -0.40 -11.96
CA SER A 18 -15.66 -1.36 -12.91
C SER A 18 -16.44 -0.72 -14.06
N ALA A 19 -16.82 0.56 -13.94
CA ALA A 19 -17.64 1.28 -14.93
C ALA A 19 -16.81 2.10 -15.95
N MET A 20 -15.54 2.41 -15.64
CA MET A 20 -14.67 3.31 -16.45
C MET A 20 -14.13 2.74 -17.78
N LEU A 21 -14.58 1.57 -18.24
CA LEU A 21 -14.15 0.98 -19.50
C LEU A 21 -15.40 0.68 -20.36
N PRO A 22 -16.07 1.67 -21.00
CA PRO A 22 -15.48 2.46 -22.11
C PRO A 22 -16.05 3.89 -22.38
N GLY A 23 -15.16 4.86 -22.62
CA GLY A 23 -15.22 5.79 -23.76
C GLY A 23 -16.17 6.99 -23.71
N ILE A 24 -15.58 8.17 -23.47
CA ILE A 24 -16.08 9.49 -23.89
C ILE A 24 -16.23 9.49 -25.43
N SER A 25 -17.47 9.38 -25.93
CA SER A 25 -18.01 10.26 -26.98
C SER A 25 -19.45 9.88 -27.38
N ALA A 26 -20.25 10.93 -27.59
CA ALA A 26 -21.46 11.01 -28.41
C ALA A 26 -22.80 10.49 -27.84
N ALA A 27 -23.52 11.42 -27.20
CA ALA A 27 -24.94 11.38 -26.79
C ALA A 27 -25.99 11.05 -27.90
N LYS A 28 -25.57 10.79 -29.15
CA LYS A 28 -26.44 10.29 -30.24
C LYS A 28 -26.29 8.80 -30.51
N GLU A 29 -25.19 8.19 -30.06
CA GLU A 29 -24.95 6.76 -30.19
C GLU A 29 -25.57 5.97 -29.02
N SER A 30 -25.73 6.61 -27.85
CA SER A 30 -26.34 6.05 -26.63
C SER A 30 -27.82 5.66 -26.81
N GLN A 31 -28.66 6.50 -27.43
CA GLN A 31 -30.08 6.16 -27.66
C GLN A 31 -30.28 4.93 -28.56
N LYS A 32 -29.38 4.72 -29.53
CA LYS A 32 -29.42 3.53 -30.40
C LYS A 32 -28.87 2.30 -29.68
N LYS A 33 -27.80 2.44 -28.89
CA LYS A 33 -27.25 1.38 -28.02
C LYS A 33 -28.28 0.92 -26.96
N MET A 34 -29.01 1.85 -26.33
CA MET A 34 -30.01 1.56 -25.29
C MET A 34 -31.28 0.83 -25.79
N SER A 35 -31.80 1.21 -26.97
CA SER A 35 -32.90 0.50 -27.63
C SER A 35 -32.62 -1.00 -27.77
N ILE A 36 -31.35 -1.34 -28.07
CA ILE A 36 -30.90 -2.69 -28.41
C ILE A 36 -30.59 -3.52 -27.15
N ILE A 37 -30.07 -2.91 -26.08
CA ILE A 37 -29.89 -3.60 -24.79
C ILE A 37 -31.25 -3.99 -24.17
N SER A 38 -32.31 -3.18 -24.39
CA SER A 38 -33.68 -3.54 -24.00
C SER A 38 -34.24 -4.76 -24.76
N GLU A 39 -33.85 -4.95 -26.04
CA GLU A 39 -34.19 -6.14 -26.83
C GLU A 39 -33.42 -7.38 -26.34
N LEU A 40 -32.15 -7.24 -25.98
CA LEU A 40 -31.30 -8.28 -25.35
C LEU A 40 -31.87 -8.76 -24.00
N ALA A 41 -32.31 -7.84 -23.15
CA ALA A 41 -32.90 -8.14 -21.84
C ALA A 41 -34.26 -8.83 -21.96
N ASN A 42 -35.07 -8.49 -22.97
CA ASN A 42 -36.43 -8.99 -23.17
C ASN A 42 -36.56 -10.17 -24.15
N ALA A 43 -35.47 -10.63 -24.80
CA ALA A 43 -35.47 -11.77 -25.72
C ALA A 43 -35.96 -13.07 -25.03
N THR A 44 -37.27 -13.33 -25.04
CA THR A 44 -37.87 -14.45 -24.29
C THR A 44 -38.99 -15.23 -24.98
N GLU A 45 -39.51 -14.85 -26.16
CA GLU A 45 -40.75 -15.50 -26.66
C GLU A 45 -40.65 -16.39 -27.91
N PRO A 46 -39.79 -16.13 -28.93
CA PRO A 46 -39.77 -16.98 -30.13
C PRO A 46 -39.04 -18.33 -29.96
N SER A 47 -37.92 -18.36 -29.24
CA SER A 47 -37.03 -19.53 -29.11
C SER A 47 -37.61 -20.62 -28.21
N GLU A 48 -38.18 -20.20 -27.09
CA GLU A 48 -38.78 -21.07 -26.08
C GLU A 48 -39.95 -21.88 -26.68
N GLN A 49 -40.80 -21.24 -27.48
CA GLN A 49 -41.95 -21.88 -28.09
C GLN A 49 -41.55 -22.90 -29.17
N ASN A 50 -40.52 -22.60 -29.96
CA ASN A 50 -40.03 -23.50 -31.01
C ASN A 50 -39.28 -24.71 -30.43
N VAL A 51 -38.46 -24.51 -29.40
CA VAL A 51 -37.77 -25.60 -28.67
C VAL A 51 -38.79 -26.52 -27.99
N LYS A 52 -39.82 -25.95 -27.33
CA LYS A 52 -40.93 -26.72 -26.74
C LYS A 52 -41.62 -27.62 -27.76
N LYS A 53 -41.87 -27.08 -28.96
CA LYS A 53 -42.49 -27.83 -30.05
C LYS A 53 -41.63 -29.01 -30.51
N LEU A 54 -40.34 -28.80 -30.75
CA LEU A 54 -39.41 -29.87 -31.14
C LEU A 54 -39.30 -30.97 -30.07
N MET A 55 -39.24 -30.58 -28.79
CA MET A 55 -39.20 -31.56 -27.70
C MET A 55 -40.51 -32.35 -27.57
N ALA A 56 -41.67 -31.70 -27.77
CA ALA A 56 -42.96 -32.39 -27.83
C ALA A 56 -43.03 -33.41 -28.98
N GLU A 57 -42.55 -33.04 -30.17
CA GLU A 57 -42.47 -33.94 -31.34
C GLU A 57 -41.57 -35.15 -31.05
N ALA A 58 -40.43 -34.95 -30.37
CA ALA A 58 -39.53 -36.04 -29.97
C ALA A 58 -40.19 -37.00 -28.96
N MET A 59 -40.91 -36.47 -27.97
CA MET A 59 -41.64 -37.29 -26.99
C MET A 59 -42.77 -38.10 -27.62
N GLU A 60 -43.54 -37.51 -28.54
CA GLU A 60 -44.61 -38.21 -29.27
C GLU A 60 -44.05 -39.38 -30.10
N GLN A 61 -42.92 -39.16 -30.77
CA GLN A 61 -42.22 -40.21 -31.52
C GLN A 61 -41.75 -41.35 -30.61
N ILE A 62 -41.21 -41.06 -29.41
CA ILE A 62 -40.79 -42.08 -28.44
C ILE A 62 -41.98 -42.91 -27.95
N GLN A 63 -43.13 -42.28 -27.70
CA GLN A 63 -44.36 -42.96 -27.27
C GLN A 63 -44.94 -43.90 -28.34
N SER A 64 -44.57 -43.70 -29.62
CA SER A 64 -45.03 -44.54 -30.73
C SER A 64 -44.23 -45.84 -30.93
N PHE A 65 -43.14 -46.04 -30.19
CA PHE A 65 -42.30 -47.23 -30.32
C PHE A 65 -43.04 -48.52 -29.89
N PRO A 66 -42.88 -49.64 -30.61
CA PRO A 66 -43.59 -50.89 -30.32
C PRO A 66 -43.25 -51.43 -28.91
N GLU A 67 -44.26 -51.87 -28.16
CA GLU A 67 -44.05 -52.57 -26.88
C GLU A 67 -43.29 -53.88 -27.12
N VAL A 68 -42.02 -53.94 -26.69
CA VAL A 68 -41.21 -55.17 -26.75
C VAL A 68 -41.19 -55.83 -25.37
N ASP A 69 -41.85 -56.99 -25.26
CA ASP A 69 -41.91 -57.83 -24.05
C ASP A 69 -40.50 -58.38 -23.71
N PRO A 70 -39.76 -57.73 -22.79
CA PRO A 70 -39.86 -57.93 -21.33
C PRO A 70 -39.90 -56.61 -20.49
N PRO A 71 -40.23 -56.68 -19.17
CA PRO A 71 -40.48 -55.51 -18.30
C PRO A 71 -39.31 -54.55 -18.03
N LYS A 72 -38.07 -54.85 -18.46
CA LYS A 72 -36.92 -53.95 -18.31
C LYS A 72 -36.85 -52.87 -19.41
N ASN A 73 -37.50 -53.08 -20.54
CA ASN A 73 -37.43 -52.17 -21.69
C ASN A 73 -38.41 -51.00 -21.58
N ASN A 74 -39.62 -51.25 -21.05
CA ASN A 74 -40.62 -50.21 -20.80
C ASN A 74 -40.05 -49.10 -19.89
N LYS A 75 -39.30 -49.50 -18.85
CA LYS A 75 -38.63 -48.55 -17.94
C LYS A 75 -37.65 -47.60 -18.64
N ARG A 76 -36.88 -48.04 -19.64
CA ARG A 76 -35.90 -47.18 -20.33
C ARG A 76 -36.60 -46.12 -21.19
N VAL A 77 -37.70 -46.48 -21.85
CA VAL A 77 -38.53 -45.54 -22.62
C VAL A 77 -39.18 -44.52 -21.68
N GLU A 78 -39.73 -44.97 -20.55
CA GLU A 78 -40.27 -44.09 -19.50
C GLU A 78 -39.21 -43.13 -18.94
N TYR A 79 -37.98 -43.59 -18.70
CA TYR A 79 -36.88 -42.73 -18.26
C TYR A 79 -36.47 -41.69 -19.31
N ALA A 80 -36.41 -42.06 -20.60
CA ALA A 80 -36.09 -41.10 -21.65
C ALA A 80 -37.18 -40.01 -21.79
N LEU A 81 -38.46 -40.38 -21.68
CA LEU A 81 -39.57 -39.43 -21.65
C LEU A 81 -39.51 -38.52 -20.42
N PHE A 82 -39.17 -39.07 -19.26
CA PHE A 82 -38.98 -38.29 -18.03
C PHE A 82 -37.88 -37.23 -18.19
N GLU A 83 -36.72 -37.61 -18.74
CA GLU A 83 -35.62 -36.67 -18.98
C GLU A 83 -36.01 -35.58 -20.00
N LEU A 84 -36.69 -35.93 -21.11
CA LEU A 84 -37.14 -34.91 -22.07
C LEU A 84 -38.20 -33.97 -21.49
N GLN A 85 -39.12 -34.47 -20.66
CA GLN A 85 -40.08 -33.63 -19.96
C GLN A 85 -39.37 -32.68 -18.98
N ALA A 86 -38.37 -33.19 -18.24
CA ALA A 86 -37.54 -32.39 -17.35
C ALA A 86 -36.72 -31.33 -18.09
N ALA A 87 -36.29 -31.60 -19.33
CA ALA A 87 -35.62 -30.61 -20.17
C ALA A 87 -36.54 -29.42 -20.51
N VAL A 88 -37.85 -29.64 -20.64
CA VAL A 88 -38.83 -28.59 -20.99
C VAL A 88 -39.35 -27.86 -19.76
N ASP A 89 -39.87 -28.60 -18.79
CA ASP A 89 -40.59 -28.02 -17.66
C ASP A 89 -39.66 -27.64 -16.50
N GLY A 90 -38.46 -28.22 -16.47
CA GLY A 90 -37.58 -28.20 -15.31
C GLY A 90 -38.00 -29.17 -14.21
N ASN A 91 -37.39 -29.04 -13.05
CA ASN A 91 -37.68 -29.83 -11.84
C ASN A 91 -38.42 -28.96 -10.81
N PHE A 92 -38.84 -29.52 -9.66
CA PHE A 92 -39.63 -28.78 -8.63
C PHE A 92 -39.00 -27.46 -8.15
N GLU A 93 -37.70 -27.24 -8.41
CA GLU A 93 -36.93 -26.06 -8.01
C GLU A 93 -36.67 -25.07 -9.16
N THR A 94 -36.76 -25.49 -10.42
CA THR A 94 -36.52 -24.63 -11.59
C THR A 94 -37.75 -24.64 -12.49
N ASN A 95 -38.50 -23.53 -12.52
CA ASN A 95 -39.52 -23.35 -13.55
C ASN A 95 -38.80 -23.14 -14.89
N ASN A 96 -39.04 -24.02 -15.88
CA ASN A 96 -38.63 -23.89 -17.28
C ASN A 96 -37.12 -24.05 -17.55
N ALA A 97 -36.66 -25.31 -17.64
CA ALA A 97 -35.23 -25.65 -17.79
C ALA A 97 -34.59 -25.15 -19.10
N ILE A 98 -35.36 -24.81 -20.14
CA ILE A 98 -34.88 -24.32 -21.45
C ILE A 98 -33.94 -23.11 -21.31
N LYS A 99 -34.12 -22.29 -20.27
CA LYS A 99 -33.29 -21.10 -19.99
C LYS A 99 -32.02 -21.40 -19.20
N THR A 100 -31.72 -22.67 -18.93
CA THR A 100 -30.64 -23.07 -18.05
C THR A 100 -29.79 -24.16 -18.68
N ALA A 101 -28.57 -24.33 -18.18
CA ALA A 101 -27.66 -25.37 -18.65
C ALA A 101 -28.22 -26.80 -18.46
N THR A 102 -29.19 -27.00 -17.55
CA THR A 102 -29.78 -28.32 -17.25
C THR A 102 -30.60 -28.87 -18.42
N PHE A 103 -31.13 -28.01 -19.31
CA PHE A 103 -31.80 -28.43 -20.55
C PHE A 103 -30.93 -29.35 -21.40
N PHE A 104 -29.65 -29.01 -21.54
CA PHE A 104 -28.68 -29.81 -22.31
C PHE A 104 -28.32 -31.11 -21.60
N ASP A 105 -28.27 -31.12 -20.26
CA ASP A 105 -27.96 -32.31 -19.48
C ASP A 105 -29.10 -33.34 -19.56
N HIS A 106 -30.33 -32.89 -19.38
CA HIS A 106 -31.51 -33.72 -19.57
C HIS A 106 -31.64 -34.23 -21.01
N SER A 107 -31.37 -33.38 -22.00
CA SER A 107 -31.30 -33.79 -23.41
C SER A 107 -30.26 -34.89 -23.63
N LYS A 108 -29.04 -34.72 -23.10
CA LYS A 108 -27.96 -35.71 -23.21
C LYS A 108 -28.31 -37.04 -22.53
N ASN A 109 -28.88 -37.01 -21.34
CA ASN A 109 -29.32 -38.22 -20.62
C ASN A 109 -30.38 -38.99 -21.42
N ALA A 110 -31.37 -38.29 -21.97
CA ALA A 110 -32.39 -38.89 -22.82
C ALA A 110 -31.77 -39.58 -24.05
N LEU A 111 -30.82 -38.92 -24.72
CA LEU A 111 -30.10 -39.47 -25.87
C LEU A 111 -29.34 -40.76 -25.51
N GLY A 112 -28.56 -40.75 -24.43
CA GLY A 112 -27.80 -41.92 -23.99
C GLY A 112 -28.69 -43.13 -23.66
N ILE A 113 -29.86 -42.89 -23.05
CA ILE A 113 -30.84 -43.94 -22.76
C ILE A 113 -31.43 -44.54 -24.05
N LEU A 114 -31.75 -43.69 -25.03
CA LEU A 114 -32.31 -44.11 -26.32
C LEU A 114 -31.29 -44.91 -27.16
N GLU A 115 -30.03 -44.47 -27.19
CA GLU A 115 -28.96 -45.15 -27.92
C GLU A 115 -28.68 -46.53 -27.34
N ALA A 116 -28.56 -46.63 -26.02
CA ALA A 116 -28.27 -47.86 -25.29
C ALA A 116 -29.42 -48.88 -25.28
N ASN A 117 -30.59 -48.58 -25.86
CA ASN A 117 -31.74 -49.48 -25.91
C ASN A 117 -31.67 -50.46 -27.10
N PRO A 118 -31.34 -51.75 -26.92
CA PRO A 118 -31.13 -52.66 -28.05
C PRO A 118 -32.43 -53.10 -28.75
N HIS A 119 -33.60 -52.64 -28.29
CA HIS A 119 -34.92 -53.11 -28.74
C HIS A 119 -35.70 -52.13 -29.62
N ILE A 120 -35.16 -50.93 -29.86
CA ILE A 120 -35.71 -49.93 -30.81
C ILE A 120 -34.89 -50.01 -32.10
N THR A 121 -35.52 -49.90 -33.27
CA THR A 121 -34.80 -49.97 -34.54
C THR A 121 -33.86 -48.77 -34.71
N SER A 122 -32.77 -48.96 -35.46
CA SER A 122 -31.80 -47.88 -35.70
C SER A 122 -32.38 -46.67 -36.43
N GLU A 123 -33.43 -46.87 -37.22
CA GLU A 123 -34.13 -45.82 -37.98
C GLU A 123 -35.00 -44.95 -37.05
N GLU A 124 -35.85 -45.59 -36.23
CA GLU A 124 -36.67 -44.94 -35.20
C GLU A 124 -35.83 -44.12 -34.21
N LYS A 125 -34.70 -44.68 -33.74
CA LYS A 125 -33.76 -43.96 -32.88
C LYS A 125 -33.22 -42.70 -33.54
N THR A 126 -32.87 -42.79 -34.82
CA THR A 126 -32.20 -41.70 -35.53
C THR A 126 -33.13 -40.50 -35.72
N GLN A 127 -34.42 -40.74 -35.96
CA GLN A 127 -35.39 -39.66 -36.12
C GLN A 127 -35.59 -38.85 -34.82
N VAL A 128 -35.79 -39.53 -33.70
CA VAL A 128 -35.95 -38.88 -32.39
C VAL A 128 -34.68 -38.13 -31.99
N ILE A 129 -33.52 -38.76 -32.16
CA ILE A 129 -32.25 -38.17 -31.76
C ILE A 129 -31.95 -36.90 -32.57
N ASN A 130 -32.20 -36.91 -33.89
CA ASN A 130 -32.03 -35.72 -34.71
C ASN A 130 -32.96 -34.56 -34.30
N THR A 131 -34.17 -34.88 -33.83
CA THR A 131 -35.14 -33.89 -33.35
C THR A 131 -34.66 -33.24 -32.04
N VAL A 132 -34.19 -34.03 -31.08
CA VAL A 132 -33.63 -33.54 -29.81
C VAL A 132 -32.37 -32.70 -30.04
N ILE A 133 -31.48 -33.12 -30.93
CA ILE A 133 -30.28 -32.36 -31.29
C ILE A 133 -30.64 -31.03 -31.97
N SER A 134 -31.64 -31.02 -32.85
CA SER A 134 -32.11 -29.79 -33.51
C SER A 134 -32.62 -28.75 -32.51
N ALA A 135 -33.30 -29.19 -31.45
CA ALA A 135 -33.75 -28.31 -30.38
C ALA A 135 -32.56 -27.70 -29.60
N ASN A 136 -31.52 -28.49 -29.31
CA ASN A 136 -30.31 -28.01 -28.65
C ASN A 136 -29.50 -27.05 -29.53
N ARG A 137 -29.39 -27.32 -30.82
CA ARG A 137 -28.75 -26.42 -31.78
C ARG A 137 -29.47 -25.08 -31.87
N MET A 138 -30.80 -25.10 -31.92
CA MET A 138 -31.63 -23.90 -32.07
C MET A 138 -31.43 -22.90 -30.92
N VAL A 139 -31.49 -23.37 -29.68
CA VAL A 139 -31.37 -22.50 -28.50
C VAL A 139 -30.00 -21.82 -28.41
N THR A 140 -28.94 -22.50 -28.86
CA THR A 140 -27.58 -21.95 -28.91
C THR A 140 -27.42 -20.95 -30.06
N LYS A 141 -27.88 -21.30 -31.27
CA LYS A 141 -27.70 -20.49 -32.47
C LYS A 141 -28.35 -19.11 -32.37
N GLU A 142 -29.57 -19.05 -31.84
CA GLU A 142 -30.31 -17.80 -31.74
C GLU A 142 -29.67 -16.82 -30.74
N LEU A 143 -29.08 -17.34 -29.66
CA LEU A 143 -28.33 -16.53 -28.71
C LEU A 143 -27.05 -15.97 -29.32
N LEU A 144 -26.31 -16.78 -30.10
CA LEU A 144 -25.12 -16.31 -30.81
C LEU A 144 -25.43 -15.22 -31.82
N ALA A 145 -26.49 -15.39 -32.62
CA ALA A 145 -26.89 -14.38 -33.62
C ALA A 145 -27.21 -13.02 -32.97
N LEU A 146 -27.86 -13.04 -31.81
CA LEU A 146 -28.19 -11.84 -31.05
C LEU A 146 -26.94 -11.13 -30.47
N LEU A 147 -25.91 -11.89 -30.10
CA LEU A 147 -24.63 -11.34 -29.65
C LEU A 147 -23.80 -10.79 -30.82
N ASP A 148 -23.81 -11.45 -31.97
CA ASP A 148 -23.09 -11.01 -33.19
C ASP A 148 -23.57 -9.65 -33.69
N GLU A 149 -24.89 -9.41 -33.63
CA GLU A 149 -25.48 -8.12 -33.99
C GLU A 149 -25.03 -6.98 -33.06
N ASN A 150 -24.42 -7.30 -31.91
CA ASN A 150 -24.06 -6.38 -30.84
C ASN A 150 -22.57 -6.45 -30.45
N ILE A 151 -21.73 -6.94 -31.36
CA ILE A 151 -20.32 -7.24 -31.10
C ILE A 151 -19.51 -6.03 -30.59
N ASP A 152 -19.91 -4.81 -30.93
CA ASP A 152 -19.19 -3.58 -30.59
C ASP A 152 -19.34 -3.14 -29.13
N LEU A 153 -20.32 -3.68 -28.39
CA LEU A 153 -20.47 -3.47 -26.95
C LEU A 153 -19.44 -4.25 -26.12
N PHE A 154 -18.76 -5.20 -26.76
CA PHE A 154 -17.92 -6.19 -26.10
C PHE A 154 -16.44 -5.82 -26.22
N SER A 155 -15.71 -5.96 -25.12
CA SER A 155 -14.24 -5.85 -25.12
C SER A 155 -13.62 -6.84 -26.11
N ASN A 156 -12.37 -6.62 -26.53
CA ASN A 156 -11.67 -7.57 -27.40
C ASN A 156 -11.58 -8.99 -26.78
N LYS A 157 -11.62 -9.11 -25.45
CA LYS A 157 -11.69 -10.38 -24.71
C LYS A 157 -13.06 -11.04 -24.88
N ASP A 158 -14.13 -10.28 -24.77
CA ASP A 158 -15.50 -10.76 -24.93
C ASP A 158 -15.81 -11.12 -26.39
N LYS A 159 -15.24 -10.39 -27.36
CA LYS A 159 -15.25 -10.77 -28.79
C LYS A 159 -14.58 -12.13 -29.02
N LYS A 160 -13.45 -12.41 -28.36
CA LYS A 160 -12.80 -13.75 -28.41
C LYS A 160 -13.65 -14.83 -27.76
N LEU A 161 -14.37 -14.52 -26.68
CA LEU A 161 -15.30 -15.46 -26.05
C LEU A 161 -16.48 -15.76 -26.99
N LEU A 162 -16.99 -14.77 -27.72
CA LEU A 162 -18.02 -14.93 -28.74
C LEU A 162 -17.50 -15.79 -29.91
N GLU A 163 -16.30 -15.54 -30.40
CA GLU A 163 -15.63 -16.40 -31.38
C GLU A 163 -15.46 -17.83 -30.89
N GLN A 164 -15.11 -18.02 -29.61
CA GLN A 164 -14.97 -19.35 -29.01
C GLN A 164 -16.34 -20.05 -28.88
N ALA A 165 -17.39 -19.30 -28.54
CA ALA A 165 -18.76 -19.79 -28.52
C ALA A 165 -19.20 -20.25 -29.93
N HIS A 166 -18.85 -19.51 -30.99
CA HIS A 166 -19.02 -19.95 -32.38
C HIS A 166 -18.21 -21.20 -32.72
N LYS A 167 -16.94 -21.26 -32.33
CA LYS A 167 -16.09 -22.46 -32.56
C LYS A 167 -16.67 -23.70 -31.88
N ASP A 168 -17.18 -23.58 -30.66
CA ASP A 168 -17.82 -24.70 -29.98
C ASP A 168 -19.18 -25.06 -30.61
N TYR A 169 -19.94 -24.09 -31.12
CA TYR A 169 -21.14 -24.35 -31.90
C TYR A 169 -20.82 -25.14 -33.19
N GLU A 170 -19.80 -24.75 -33.93
CA GLU A 170 -19.32 -25.46 -35.13
C GLU A 170 -18.80 -26.87 -34.81
N LYS A 171 -18.12 -27.07 -33.67
CA LYS A 171 -17.77 -28.43 -33.20
C LYS A 171 -19.01 -29.27 -32.92
N GLY A 172 -20.07 -28.68 -32.38
CA GLY A 172 -21.36 -29.33 -32.20
C GLY A 172 -21.90 -29.88 -33.53
N LEU A 173 -21.85 -29.08 -34.60
CA LEU A 173 -22.24 -29.48 -35.95
C LEU A 173 -21.34 -30.60 -36.51
N ASP A 174 -20.02 -30.53 -36.33
CA ASP A 174 -19.09 -31.57 -36.79
C ASP A 174 -19.35 -32.93 -36.11
N PHE A 175 -19.62 -32.94 -34.80
CA PHE A 175 -19.99 -34.18 -34.10
C PHE A 175 -21.38 -34.69 -34.49
N GLU A 176 -22.33 -33.81 -34.80
CA GLU A 176 -23.62 -34.18 -35.40
C GLU A 176 -23.41 -34.91 -36.72
N HIS A 177 -22.57 -34.38 -37.63
CA HIS A 177 -22.22 -35.03 -38.90
C HIS A 177 -21.50 -36.38 -38.73
N LYS A 178 -20.68 -36.52 -37.69
CA LYS A 178 -20.00 -37.78 -37.32
C LYS A 178 -20.89 -38.78 -36.59
N ASN A 179 -22.20 -38.50 -36.43
CA ASN A 179 -23.16 -39.28 -35.65
C ASN A 179 -22.75 -39.48 -34.18
N ASN A 180 -21.96 -38.58 -33.60
CA ASN A 180 -21.58 -38.61 -32.19
C ASN A 180 -22.48 -37.64 -31.40
N ARG A 181 -23.68 -38.14 -31.09
CA ARG A 181 -24.84 -37.35 -30.68
C ARG A 181 -24.70 -36.74 -29.29
N GLU A 182 -24.16 -37.48 -28.33
CA GLU A 182 -23.85 -36.93 -26.99
C GLU A 182 -22.79 -35.83 -27.03
N GLN A 183 -21.78 -35.96 -27.91
CA GLN A 183 -20.76 -34.93 -28.08
C GLN A 183 -21.33 -33.68 -28.74
N SER A 184 -22.25 -33.82 -29.71
CA SER A 184 -22.90 -32.65 -30.32
C SER A 184 -23.61 -31.78 -29.28
N VAL A 185 -24.42 -32.39 -28.39
CA VAL A 185 -25.12 -31.68 -27.32
C VAL A 185 -24.15 -31.08 -26.30
N HIS A 186 -23.05 -31.76 -25.99
CA HIS A 186 -22.01 -31.22 -25.11
C HIS A 186 -21.41 -29.92 -25.64
N PHE A 187 -21.08 -29.87 -26.93
CA PHE A 187 -20.51 -28.68 -27.55
C PHE A 187 -21.54 -27.55 -27.73
N TYR A 188 -22.80 -27.87 -28.04
CA TYR A 188 -23.87 -26.87 -28.04
C TYR A 188 -24.12 -26.27 -26.65
N LYS A 189 -24.05 -27.08 -25.59
CA LYS A 189 -24.10 -26.59 -24.19
C LYS A 189 -22.94 -25.64 -23.89
N LYS A 190 -21.73 -26.03 -24.27
CA LYS A 190 -20.52 -25.23 -24.02
C LYS A 190 -20.60 -23.87 -24.70
N SER A 191 -21.02 -23.86 -25.97
CA SER A 191 -21.27 -22.64 -26.73
C SER A 191 -22.37 -21.76 -26.08
N TRP A 192 -23.49 -22.36 -25.68
CA TRP A 192 -24.58 -21.63 -25.03
C TRP A 192 -24.18 -21.01 -23.69
N ILE A 193 -23.37 -21.71 -22.87
CA ILE A 193 -22.87 -21.17 -21.59
C ILE A 193 -22.02 -19.93 -21.84
N SER A 194 -21.06 -19.99 -22.76
CA SER A 194 -20.22 -18.85 -23.11
C SER A 194 -21.04 -17.67 -23.65
N ALA A 195 -22.05 -17.95 -24.46
CA ALA A 195 -22.95 -16.93 -24.98
C ALA A 195 -23.87 -16.32 -23.89
N GLN A 196 -24.33 -17.11 -22.90
CA GLN A 196 -25.09 -16.57 -21.75
C GLN A 196 -24.23 -15.69 -20.85
N GLU A 197 -22.96 -16.03 -20.66
CA GLU A 197 -22.03 -15.21 -19.89
C GLU A 197 -21.88 -13.80 -20.51
N LEU A 198 -21.73 -13.73 -21.83
CA LEU A 198 -21.68 -12.46 -22.56
C LEU A 198 -22.97 -11.66 -22.42
N LYS A 199 -24.12 -12.34 -22.47
CA LYS A 199 -25.43 -11.72 -22.29
C LYS A 199 -25.59 -11.08 -20.90
N GLU A 200 -25.11 -11.72 -19.84
CA GLU A 200 -25.20 -11.18 -18.48
C GLU A 200 -24.20 -10.03 -18.25
N LYS A 201 -23.00 -10.09 -18.84
CA LYS A 201 -22.05 -8.96 -18.84
C LYS A 201 -22.64 -7.72 -19.49
N ALA A 202 -23.29 -7.89 -20.63
CA ALA A 202 -23.94 -6.76 -21.33
C ALA A 202 -25.02 -6.07 -20.49
N LYS A 203 -25.66 -6.76 -19.53
CA LYS A 203 -26.63 -6.15 -18.62
C LYS A 203 -25.99 -5.31 -17.51
N GLN A 204 -24.75 -5.62 -17.12
CA GLN A 204 -24.05 -4.95 -16.02
C GLN A 204 -23.50 -3.58 -16.43
N LEU A 205 -23.26 -3.38 -17.73
CA LEU A 205 -22.83 -2.12 -18.34
C LEU A 205 -24.02 -1.26 -18.81
N LEU A 206 -25.24 -1.61 -18.38
CA LEU A 206 -26.40 -0.79 -18.72
C LEU A 206 -26.33 0.50 -17.91
N ASP A 207 -26.35 1.61 -18.62
CA ASP A 207 -26.45 2.99 -18.13
C ASP A 207 -27.70 3.56 -18.81
N SER A 208 -28.77 3.72 -18.03
CA SER A 208 -30.15 3.88 -18.50
C SER A 208 -30.49 5.34 -18.84
N ASP A 209 -29.83 6.28 -18.19
CA ASP A 209 -29.95 7.72 -18.37
C ASP A 209 -28.71 8.30 -19.06
N GLY A 210 -27.57 7.60 -19.05
CA GLY A 210 -26.40 7.95 -19.86
C GLY A 210 -25.51 8.98 -19.20
N ASP A 211 -25.53 9.07 -17.87
CA ASP A 211 -24.85 10.09 -17.07
C ASP A 211 -23.43 9.66 -16.63
N GLY A 212 -23.02 8.44 -17.01
CA GLY A 212 -21.73 7.85 -16.66
C GLY A 212 -21.78 6.91 -15.45
N ALA A 213 -22.92 6.79 -14.75
CA ALA A 213 -23.17 5.79 -13.72
C ALA A 213 -23.91 4.58 -14.30
N ALA A 214 -23.34 3.38 -14.17
CA ALA A 214 -24.06 2.17 -14.57
C ALA A 214 -25.24 1.89 -13.62
N ASN A 215 -26.38 1.41 -14.13
CA ASN A 215 -27.59 1.08 -13.36
C ASN A 215 -27.32 0.25 -12.10
N MET A 216 -26.33 -0.65 -12.16
CA MET A 216 -25.97 -1.50 -11.00
C MET A 216 -25.29 -0.72 -9.88
N VAL A 217 -24.55 0.34 -10.23
CA VAL A 217 -23.93 1.29 -9.30
C VAL A 217 -25.02 2.14 -8.68
N GLU A 218 -25.91 2.67 -9.52
CA GLU A 218 -27.02 3.52 -9.12
C GLU A 218 -28.01 2.82 -8.20
N GLU A 219 -28.42 1.59 -8.54
CA GLU A 219 -29.29 0.76 -7.69
C GLU A 219 -28.69 0.51 -6.30
N LYS A 220 -27.36 0.49 -6.18
CA LYS A 220 -26.66 0.24 -4.92
C LYS A 220 -26.44 1.52 -4.11
N LEU A 221 -26.21 2.64 -4.79
CA LEU A 221 -26.09 3.97 -4.19
C LEU A 221 -27.46 4.52 -3.80
N GLY A 222 -28.53 4.02 -4.41
CA GLY A 222 -29.88 4.51 -4.21
C GLY A 222 -30.21 5.74 -5.05
N THR A 223 -29.39 6.04 -6.06
CA THR A 223 -29.68 7.03 -7.08
C THR A 223 -30.72 6.49 -8.06
N ASN A 224 -31.28 7.38 -8.88
CA ASN A 224 -32.32 7.03 -9.81
C ASN A 224 -31.73 6.73 -11.19
N LYS A 225 -31.55 5.44 -11.48
CA LYS A 225 -31.14 4.86 -12.78
C LYS A 225 -31.98 5.17 -14.02
N ASP A 226 -32.77 6.24 -14.01
CA ASP A 226 -33.52 6.76 -15.15
C ASP A 226 -33.52 8.30 -15.12
N ALA A 227 -32.64 8.93 -14.32
CA ALA A 227 -32.45 10.38 -14.19
C ALA A 227 -30.97 10.71 -13.99
N GLU A 228 -30.41 11.44 -14.96
CA GLU A 228 -28.98 11.81 -15.02
C GLU A 228 -28.47 12.64 -13.82
N ASP A 229 -29.36 13.26 -13.05
CA ASP A 229 -29.07 14.11 -11.88
C ASP A 229 -30.16 13.83 -10.84
N THR A 230 -29.84 13.00 -9.85
CA THR A 230 -30.80 12.48 -8.89
C THR A 230 -31.23 13.54 -7.88
N ASP A 231 -30.29 14.34 -7.39
CA ASP A 231 -30.57 15.31 -6.34
C ASP A 231 -30.96 16.70 -6.85
N GLN A 232 -30.72 16.98 -8.13
CA GLN A 232 -31.07 18.17 -8.90
C GLN A 232 -30.21 19.40 -8.60
N ASP A 233 -28.93 19.20 -8.36
CA ASP A 233 -27.97 20.28 -8.10
C ASP A 233 -27.25 20.79 -9.36
N GLY A 234 -27.34 20.03 -10.46
CA GLY A 234 -26.74 20.35 -11.77
C GLY A 234 -25.58 19.43 -12.16
N LEU A 235 -25.01 18.68 -11.22
CA LEU A 235 -24.01 17.65 -11.51
C LEU A 235 -24.70 16.34 -11.90
N LEU A 236 -24.03 15.58 -12.76
CA LEU A 236 -24.46 14.24 -13.15
C LEU A 236 -24.10 13.26 -12.03
N ASP A 237 -24.96 12.27 -11.72
CA ASP A 237 -24.65 11.33 -10.64
C ASP A 237 -23.32 10.62 -10.93
N GLY A 238 -23.09 10.24 -12.19
CA GLY A 238 -21.82 9.70 -12.65
C GLY A 238 -20.62 10.62 -12.37
N PHE A 239 -20.72 11.93 -12.63
CA PHE A 239 -19.65 12.90 -12.40
C PHE A 239 -19.34 13.08 -10.91
N GLU A 240 -20.39 13.17 -10.08
CA GLU A 240 -20.25 13.26 -8.62
C GLU A 240 -19.53 12.04 -8.04
N ILE A 241 -19.90 10.84 -8.54
CA ILE A 241 -19.34 9.58 -8.08
C ILE A 241 -17.88 9.40 -8.52
N ILE A 242 -17.54 9.87 -9.73
CA ILE A 242 -16.28 9.56 -10.42
C ILE A 242 -15.22 10.64 -10.21
N LYS A 243 -15.59 11.91 -10.26
CA LYS A 243 -14.68 13.06 -10.30
C LYS A 243 -14.66 13.82 -8.99
N GLN A 244 -15.83 14.23 -8.50
CA GLN A 244 -15.98 15.09 -7.32
C GLN A 244 -15.91 14.33 -5.97
N TYR A 245 -16.28 13.05 -5.96
CA TYR A 245 -16.50 12.27 -4.74
C TYR A 245 -17.56 12.87 -3.80
N THR A 246 -18.50 13.65 -4.34
CA THR A 246 -19.68 14.20 -3.65
C THR A 246 -20.82 13.17 -3.60
N SER A 247 -21.88 13.50 -2.88
CA SER A 247 -23.04 12.62 -2.71
C SER A 247 -24.12 12.95 -3.74
N PRO A 248 -24.45 12.06 -4.70
CA PRO A 248 -25.49 12.27 -5.73
C PRO A 248 -26.94 12.21 -5.19
N LEU A 249 -27.10 12.43 -3.90
CA LEU A 249 -28.36 12.38 -3.15
C LEU A 249 -28.53 13.63 -2.25
N ASP A 250 -27.53 14.51 -2.19
CA ASP A 250 -27.49 15.65 -1.29
C ASP A 250 -26.76 16.83 -1.96
N LYS A 251 -27.54 17.74 -2.56
CA LYS A 251 -27.09 18.94 -3.29
C LYS A 251 -25.95 19.77 -2.68
N ASP A 252 -25.76 19.65 -1.37
CA ASP A 252 -24.75 20.36 -0.58
C ASP A 252 -24.20 19.32 0.40
N THR A 253 -23.26 18.50 -0.10
CA THR A 253 -22.70 17.35 0.62
C THR A 253 -22.06 17.79 1.94
N ASN A 254 -21.37 18.94 1.92
CA ASN A 254 -20.59 19.44 3.04
C ASN A 254 -21.36 20.39 3.98
N LYS A 255 -22.54 20.87 3.57
CA LYS A 255 -23.49 21.72 4.32
C LYS A 255 -22.97 23.12 4.60
N ASN A 256 -22.16 23.66 3.69
CA ASN A 256 -21.62 25.00 3.80
C ASN A 256 -22.59 26.08 3.24
N GLY A 257 -23.66 25.68 2.57
CA GLY A 257 -24.68 26.58 2.00
C GLY A 257 -24.49 26.92 0.51
N THR A 258 -23.45 26.39 -0.13
CA THR A 258 -23.23 26.37 -1.58
C THR A 258 -23.62 24.97 -2.08
N SER A 259 -24.13 24.87 -3.31
CA SER A 259 -24.44 23.57 -3.92
C SER A 259 -23.15 22.93 -4.42
N ASP A 260 -23.03 21.60 -4.41
CA ASP A 260 -21.83 20.89 -4.90
C ASP A 260 -21.50 21.33 -6.34
N GLY A 261 -22.48 21.42 -7.24
CA GLY A 261 -22.28 21.97 -8.60
C GLY A 261 -21.92 23.46 -8.70
N GLN A 262 -21.92 24.21 -7.60
CA GLN A 262 -21.52 25.63 -7.56
C GLN A 262 -20.29 25.87 -6.70
N GLU A 263 -19.69 24.81 -6.16
CA GLU A 263 -18.39 24.90 -5.53
C GLU A 263 -17.29 25.00 -6.59
N ASP A 264 -16.16 25.51 -6.16
CA ASP A 264 -14.91 25.66 -6.89
C ASP A 264 -13.88 25.01 -5.96
N THR A 265 -13.68 23.72 -6.15
CA THR A 265 -13.05 22.84 -5.15
C THR A 265 -11.53 23.02 -5.12
N ASP A 266 -10.92 23.30 -6.26
CA ASP A 266 -9.48 23.52 -6.45
C ASP A 266 -9.07 25.00 -6.59
N GLN A 267 -10.04 25.91 -6.67
CA GLN A 267 -9.83 27.37 -6.63
C GLN A 267 -9.13 27.93 -7.88
N ASP A 268 -9.31 27.28 -9.03
CA ASP A 268 -8.85 27.77 -10.34
C ASP A 268 -9.81 28.82 -10.94
N GLY A 269 -11.03 28.93 -10.38
CA GLY A 269 -12.06 29.88 -10.77
C GLY A 269 -13.14 29.30 -11.70
N LEU A 270 -13.08 28.02 -12.04
CA LEU A 270 -14.20 27.24 -12.58
C LEU A 270 -15.03 26.65 -11.43
N THR A 271 -16.35 26.63 -11.60
CA THR A 271 -17.21 25.82 -10.72
C THR A 271 -17.22 24.38 -11.18
N ASN A 272 -17.45 23.43 -10.27
CA ASN A 272 -17.57 22.00 -10.57
C ASN A 272 -18.53 21.70 -11.75
N LEU A 273 -19.58 22.52 -11.92
CA LEU A 273 -20.48 22.42 -13.07
C LEU A 273 -19.84 22.87 -14.39
N GLN A 274 -19.05 23.95 -14.38
CA GLN A 274 -18.29 24.39 -15.55
C GLN A 274 -17.23 23.36 -15.93
N GLU A 275 -16.61 22.74 -14.93
CA GLU A 275 -15.63 21.68 -15.14
C GLU A 275 -16.25 20.40 -15.71
N GLN A 276 -17.44 20.03 -15.25
CA GLN A 276 -18.24 18.98 -15.88
C GLN A 276 -18.54 19.31 -17.36
N GLU A 277 -18.84 20.57 -17.67
CA GLU A 277 -19.09 21.03 -19.04
C GLU A 277 -17.81 21.02 -19.91
N ALA A 278 -16.65 21.33 -19.32
CA ALA A 278 -15.34 21.34 -19.97
C ALA A 278 -14.72 19.94 -20.09
N GLY A 279 -15.11 19.00 -19.21
CA GLY A 279 -14.52 17.67 -19.09
C GLY A 279 -13.23 17.62 -18.26
N THR A 280 -12.94 18.69 -17.52
CA THR A 280 -11.76 18.83 -16.63
C THR A 280 -11.96 18.09 -15.31
N ASP A 281 -10.91 18.03 -14.48
CA ASP A 281 -10.92 17.35 -13.19
C ASP A 281 -11.13 18.35 -12.05
N PRO A 282 -12.29 18.31 -11.36
CA PRO A 282 -12.73 19.37 -10.46
C PRO A 282 -12.10 19.33 -9.07
N VAL A 283 -10.91 18.77 -8.99
CA VAL A 283 -10.06 18.77 -7.80
C VAL A 283 -8.60 19.09 -8.19
N LEU A 284 -8.36 19.49 -9.43
CA LEU A 284 -7.06 19.83 -10.00
C LEU A 284 -7.18 21.13 -10.81
N ALA A 285 -6.61 22.21 -10.29
CA ALA A 285 -6.65 23.51 -10.94
C ALA A 285 -5.99 23.54 -12.34
N ASP A 286 -5.11 22.58 -12.62
CA ASP A 286 -4.45 22.34 -13.90
C ASP A 286 -4.58 20.83 -14.19
N SER A 287 -5.61 20.48 -14.96
CA SER A 287 -6.07 19.11 -15.18
C SER A 287 -5.07 18.25 -15.96
N ASP A 288 -4.27 18.88 -16.83
CA ASP A 288 -3.28 18.17 -17.61
C ASP A 288 -1.85 18.34 -17.10
N SER A 289 -1.61 19.29 -16.18
CA SER A 289 -0.36 19.57 -15.48
C SER A 289 0.75 20.10 -16.37
N ASP A 290 0.45 21.11 -17.19
CA ASP A 290 1.39 21.80 -18.07
C ASP A 290 1.87 23.17 -17.56
N GLY A 291 1.23 23.70 -16.51
CA GLY A 291 1.52 25.00 -15.91
C GLY A 291 0.47 26.08 -16.19
N LEU A 292 -0.57 25.81 -16.98
CA LEU A 292 -1.74 26.66 -17.16
C LEU A 292 -2.94 26.11 -16.40
N GLU A 293 -3.66 26.98 -15.69
CA GLU A 293 -4.91 26.59 -15.02
C GLU A 293 -6.05 26.38 -16.04
N ASP A 294 -6.97 25.45 -15.77
CA ASP A 294 -8.03 25.07 -16.71
C ASP A 294 -8.88 26.27 -17.14
N GLN A 295 -9.20 27.17 -16.20
CA GLN A 295 -9.90 28.42 -16.50
C GLN A 295 -9.14 29.28 -17.53
N ILE A 296 -7.83 29.40 -17.36
CA ILE A 296 -6.96 30.25 -18.17
C ILE A 296 -6.88 29.70 -19.59
N GLU A 297 -6.74 28.38 -19.73
CA GLU A 297 -6.74 27.71 -21.02
C GLU A 297 -8.07 27.89 -21.77
N LEU A 298 -9.19 27.71 -21.09
CA LEU A 298 -10.52 27.83 -21.71
C LEU A 298 -10.88 29.27 -22.08
N GLU A 299 -10.56 30.25 -21.23
CA GLU A 299 -11.02 31.63 -21.39
C GLU A 299 -10.01 32.54 -22.10
N GLU A 300 -8.72 32.33 -21.91
CA GLU A 300 -7.67 33.22 -22.42
C GLU A 300 -6.95 32.65 -23.64
N PHE A 301 -6.48 31.40 -23.58
CA PHE A 301 -5.64 30.81 -24.62
C PHE A 301 -6.43 30.07 -25.70
N GLY A 302 -7.57 29.49 -25.35
CA GLY A 302 -8.35 28.62 -26.24
C GLY A 302 -7.69 27.25 -26.45
N THR A 303 -6.75 26.88 -25.59
CA THR A 303 -6.06 25.57 -25.53
C THR A 303 -6.95 24.53 -24.87
N SER A 304 -6.49 23.28 -24.90
CA SER A 304 -7.23 22.15 -24.38
C SER A 304 -6.72 21.81 -22.97
N PRO A 305 -7.51 22.00 -21.90
CA PRO A 305 -7.10 21.71 -20.51
C PRO A 305 -7.02 20.21 -20.17
N LEU A 306 -6.81 19.39 -21.19
CA LEU A 306 -6.75 17.94 -21.13
C LEU A 306 -5.55 17.41 -21.92
N LEU A 307 -4.75 18.32 -22.48
CA LEU A 307 -3.64 18.05 -23.38
C LEU A 307 -2.54 19.08 -23.14
N LYS A 308 -1.50 18.68 -22.39
CA LYS A 308 -0.32 19.51 -22.13
C LYS A 308 0.30 20.24 -23.33
N ASP A 309 0.09 19.70 -24.53
CA ASP A 309 0.64 20.20 -25.78
C ASP A 309 -0.51 20.05 -26.78
N THR A 310 -1.28 21.13 -26.96
CA THR A 310 -2.56 21.13 -27.68
C THR A 310 -2.36 20.76 -29.15
N ASP A 311 -1.22 21.14 -29.74
CA ASP A 311 -0.97 20.90 -31.15
C ASP A 311 -0.05 19.71 -31.44
N HIS A 312 0.62 19.17 -30.42
CA HIS A 312 1.52 18.01 -30.39
C HIS A 312 2.87 18.20 -31.09
N ASP A 313 3.56 19.32 -30.87
CA ASP A 313 4.85 19.63 -31.49
C ASP A 313 6.09 19.41 -30.59
N GLY A 314 5.87 19.22 -29.29
CA GLY A 314 6.92 18.99 -28.29
C GLY A 314 7.17 20.15 -27.35
N LEU A 315 6.54 21.32 -27.55
CA LEU A 315 6.43 22.40 -26.57
C LEU A 315 5.05 22.32 -25.90
N ASN A 316 4.97 22.53 -24.59
CA ASN A 316 3.68 22.59 -23.91
C ASN A 316 3.02 23.97 -24.08
N ASP A 317 1.71 24.06 -23.85
CA ASP A 317 0.95 25.28 -24.10
C ASP A 317 1.47 26.45 -23.23
N PHE A 318 1.84 26.18 -21.97
CA PHE A 318 2.54 27.16 -21.13
C PHE A 318 3.88 27.64 -21.73
N GLY A 319 4.69 26.71 -22.25
CA GLY A 319 5.97 27.02 -22.87
C GLY A 319 5.80 27.88 -24.12
N GLU A 320 4.79 27.59 -24.93
CA GLU A 320 4.45 28.35 -26.13
C GLU A 320 4.02 29.78 -25.79
N TYR A 321 3.24 29.96 -24.72
CA TYR A 321 2.92 31.28 -24.20
C TYR A 321 4.17 32.08 -23.82
N GLN A 322 5.13 31.44 -23.14
CA GLN A 322 6.35 32.11 -22.71
C GLN A 322 7.24 32.56 -23.88
N VAL A 323 7.39 31.71 -24.90
CA VAL A 323 8.26 32.01 -26.06
C VAL A 323 7.54 32.77 -27.17
N GLY A 324 6.20 32.90 -27.07
CA GLY A 324 5.37 33.67 -27.98
C GLY A 324 5.04 32.95 -29.29
N THR A 325 5.00 31.61 -29.26
CA THR A 325 4.50 30.75 -30.36
C THR A 325 2.99 30.56 -30.25
N ASP A 326 2.37 29.97 -31.26
CA ASP A 326 0.92 29.75 -31.34
C ASP A 326 0.60 28.30 -30.94
N PRO A 327 -0.06 28.05 -29.78
CA PRO A 327 -0.35 26.70 -29.24
C PRO A 327 -1.36 25.87 -30.04
N HIS A 328 -1.64 26.30 -31.27
CA HIS A 328 -2.47 25.62 -32.23
C HIS A 328 -1.74 25.36 -33.55
N ASN A 329 -0.44 25.66 -33.61
CA ASN A 329 0.36 25.56 -34.81
C ASN A 329 1.83 25.16 -34.54
N LYS A 330 2.08 23.86 -34.71
CA LYS A 330 3.37 23.14 -34.59
C LYS A 330 4.64 23.77 -35.19
N ASP A 331 4.52 24.84 -35.97
CA ASP A 331 5.58 25.52 -36.72
C ASP A 331 5.09 26.96 -36.92
N SER A 332 5.24 27.76 -35.87
CA SER A 332 4.67 29.11 -35.76
C SER A 332 5.24 30.09 -36.78
N ASP A 333 6.51 29.92 -37.15
CA ASP A 333 7.21 30.80 -38.08
C ASP A 333 7.30 30.27 -39.53
N HIS A 334 6.87 29.03 -39.73
CA HIS A 334 6.82 28.29 -41.00
C HIS A 334 8.19 28.00 -41.64
N ASP A 335 9.24 27.83 -40.83
CA ASP A 335 10.58 27.50 -41.30
C ASP A 335 10.82 25.98 -41.52
N ARG A 336 9.87 25.15 -41.06
CA ARG A 336 9.83 23.66 -41.09
C ARG A 336 10.57 22.95 -39.97
N LEU A 337 10.98 23.66 -38.94
CA LEU A 337 11.24 23.10 -37.62
C LEU A 337 9.93 23.11 -36.82
N TYR A 338 9.84 22.28 -35.79
CA TYR A 338 8.70 22.38 -34.86
C TYR A 338 9.10 23.29 -33.72
N ASP A 339 8.15 24.02 -33.12
CA ASP A 339 8.45 25.01 -32.11
C ASP A 339 9.15 24.32 -30.92
N GLY A 340 8.69 23.13 -30.50
CA GLY A 340 9.37 22.30 -29.50
C GLY A 340 10.81 21.86 -29.80
N LEU A 341 11.30 22.01 -31.04
CA LEU A 341 12.69 21.71 -31.46
C LEU A 341 13.52 22.96 -31.77
N GLU A 342 12.95 24.14 -31.56
CA GLU A 342 13.62 25.41 -31.75
C GLU A 342 14.30 25.88 -30.46
N SER A 343 15.29 26.75 -30.63
CA SER A 343 15.99 27.38 -29.52
C SER A 343 15.44 28.77 -29.25
N TYR A 344 14.98 28.99 -28.02
CA TYR A 344 14.34 30.23 -27.61
C TYR A 344 15.14 30.96 -26.52
N PRO A 345 15.21 32.30 -26.59
CA PRO A 345 15.62 33.10 -25.45
C PRO A 345 14.49 33.13 -24.42
N GLN A 346 14.75 32.64 -23.22
CA GLN A 346 13.83 32.58 -22.08
C GLN A 346 14.34 33.46 -20.95
N THR A 347 13.45 34.19 -20.30
CA THR A 347 13.81 35.16 -19.25
C THR A 347 13.13 34.80 -17.94
N PHE A 348 13.94 34.52 -16.92
CA PHE A 348 13.50 34.22 -15.57
C PHE A 348 13.81 35.42 -14.67
N THR A 349 12.88 35.82 -13.80
CA THR A 349 13.05 36.97 -12.90
C THR A 349 12.72 36.57 -11.48
N GLU A 350 13.62 36.88 -10.55
CA GLU A 350 13.33 36.74 -9.12
C GLU A 350 12.70 38.05 -8.61
N SER A 351 11.46 37.93 -8.13
CA SER A 351 10.57 39.07 -7.86
C SER A 351 11.05 40.02 -6.75
N GLN A 352 11.83 39.53 -5.77
CA GLN A 352 12.24 40.33 -4.60
C GLN A 352 13.53 41.13 -4.84
N SER A 353 14.52 40.49 -5.46
CA SER A 353 15.83 41.05 -5.79
C SER A 353 15.84 41.81 -7.12
N GLY A 354 14.92 41.47 -8.02
CA GLY A 354 14.89 41.98 -9.39
C GLY A 354 16.01 41.44 -10.28
N ALA A 355 16.71 40.37 -9.86
CA ALA A 355 17.68 39.68 -10.69
C ALA A 355 16.99 38.97 -11.85
N ILE A 356 17.66 38.97 -13.00
CA ILE A 356 17.15 38.41 -14.25
C ILE A 356 18.17 37.39 -14.77
N LEU A 357 17.69 36.21 -15.16
CA LEU A 357 18.45 35.21 -15.89
C LEU A 357 17.86 35.11 -17.30
N GLU A 358 18.68 35.37 -18.32
CA GLU A 358 18.33 35.15 -19.72
C GLU A 358 19.06 33.89 -20.21
N LEU A 359 18.32 32.85 -20.55
CA LEU A 359 18.84 31.59 -21.11
C LEU A 359 18.46 31.48 -22.58
N THR A 360 19.28 30.82 -23.39
CA THR A 360 18.89 30.35 -24.73
C THR A 360 19.06 28.84 -24.79
N ALA A 361 18.00 28.10 -25.09
CA ALA A 361 18.02 26.63 -25.18
C ALA A 361 16.86 26.07 -26.00
N GLU A 362 16.92 24.77 -26.30
CA GLU A 362 15.88 24.02 -27.01
C GLU A 362 14.67 23.71 -26.09
N GLY A 363 13.48 24.12 -26.55
CA GLY A 363 12.20 23.96 -25.85
C GLY A 363 12.12 24.74 -24.52
N ASP A 364 11.15 24.41 -23.67
CA ASP A 364 10.96 25.06 -22.36
C ASP A 364 12.04 24.63 -21.33
N LEU A 365 12.58 25.61 -20.62
CA LEU A 365 13.52 25.46 -19.50
C LEU A 365 12.89 25.74 -18.13
N SER A 366 11.66 26.24 -18.07
CA SER A 366 10.98 26.61 -16.83
C SER A 366 11.01 25.52 -15.75
N PRO A 367 10.80 24.23 -16.04
CA PRO A 367 10.89 23.16 -15.03
C PRO A 367 12.31 22.93 -14.48
N TYR A 368 13.33 23.49 -15.11
CA TYR A 368 14.74 23.21 -14.86
C TYR A 368 15.52 24.42 -14.32
N VAL A 369 14.85 25.54 -14.03
CA VAL A 369 15.47 26.78 -13.53
C VAL A 369 14.92 27.13 -12.15
N LYS A 370 15.82 27.37 -11.19
CA LYS A 370 15.49 27.82 -9.84
C LYS A 370 16.21 29.14 -9.54
N MET A 371 15.48 30.14 -9.03
CA MET A 371 16.04 31.43 -8.61
C MET A 371 15.49 31.83 -7.24
N ARG A 372 16.37 32.19 -6.29
CA ARG A 372 15.99 32.53 -4.92
C ARG A 372 16.76 33.74 -4.40
N ASN A 373 16.06 34.68 -3.75
CA ASN A 373 16.69 35.76 -3.00
C ASN A 373 17.20 35.23 -1.66
N VAL A 374 18.51 35.21 -1.48
CA VAL A 374 19.18 34.72 -0.27
C VAL A 374 19.81 35.86 0.53
N SER A 375 19.41 37.12 0.28
CA SER A 375 19.99 38.31 0.92
C SER A 375 19.85 38.31 2.44
N ASP A 376 18.83 37.65 2.99
CA ASP A 376 18.56 37.63 4.43
C ASP A 376 19.53 36.72 5.21
N TYR A 377 20.37 35.93 4.53
CA TYR A 377 21.33 35.04 5.18
C TYR A 377 22.47 35.84 5.82
N ALA A 378 22.78 35.55 7.09
CA ALA A 378 23.66 36.40 7.89
C ALA A 378 25.11 36.48 7.33
N MET A 379 25.60 35.44 6.65
CA MET A 379 26.91 35.49 5.96
C MET A 379 27.02 36.59 4.91
N PHE A 380 25.92 36.92 4.27
CA PHE A 380 25.91 37.87 3.16
C PHE A 380 25.75 39.31 3.66
N GLN A 381 25.24 39.49 4.89
CA GLN A 381 25.13 40.80 5.55
C GLN A 381 26.50 41.42 5.88
N GLU A 382 27.54 40.58 6.04
CA GLU A 382 28.90 41.04 6.38
C GLU A 382 29.79 41.29 5.16
N VAL A 383 29.33 41.01 3.94
CA VAL A 383 30.12 41.13 2.70
C VAL A 383 30.52 42.60 2.46
N PRO A 384 31.81 42.96 2.60
CA PRO A 384 32.20 44.36 2.52
C PRO A 384 32.03 44.91 1.10
N GLY A 385 31.26 46.00 0.98
CA GLY A 385 31.09 46.69 -0.28
C GLY A 385 30.08 46.05 -1.23
N ALA A 386 29.26 45.10 -0.77
CA ALA A 386 28.09 44.66 -1.51
C ALA A 386 27.18 45.86 -1.83
N MET A 387 26.72 45.93 -3.08
CA MET A 387 25.91 47.01 -3.66
C MET A 387 24.54 46.50 -4.16
N SER A 388 24.30 45.19 -4.11
CA SER A 388 23.03 44.54 -4.41
C SER A 388 22.71 43.47 -3.35
N GLY A 389 21.50 42.93 -3.42
CA GLY A 389 21.16 41.67 -2.75
C GLY A 389 21.93 40.49 -3.33
N PHE A 390 21.69 39.31 -2.75
CA PHE A 390 22.30 38.03 -3.07
C PHE A 390 21.24 37.10 -3.64
N VAL A 391 21.53 36.49 -4.79
CA VAL A 391 20.56 35.66 -5.52
C VAL A 391 21.20 34.34 -5.89
N ASP A 392 20.64 33.22 -5.41
CA ASP A 392 21.03 31.89 -5.86
C ASP A 392 20.29 31.54 -7.14
N ILE A 393 21.02 31.01 -8.11
CA ILE A 393 20.51 30.61 -9.42
C ILE A 393 21.02 29.20 -9.69
N ALA A 394 20.13 28.30 -10.12
CA ALA A 394 20.45 26.94 -10.56
C ALA A 394 19.75 26.58 -11.87
N VAL A 395 20.44 25.85 -12.75
CA VAL A 395 19.93 25.39 -14.06
C VAL A 395 20.33 23.93 -14.27
N GLU A 396 19.35 23.04 -14.46
CA GLU A 396 19.53 21.58 -14.46
C GLU A 396 19.45 20.90 -15.85
N LYS A 397 19.30 21.69 -16.92
CA LYS A 397 19.23 21.20 -18.33
C LYS A 397 20.30 21.89 -19.19
N GLU A 398 20.70 21.24 -20.30
CA GLU A 398 21.65 21.82 -21.25
C GLU A 398 21.08 23.10 -21.91
N PHE A 399 21.93 24.11 -22.06
CA PHE A 399 21.60 25.39 -22.68
C PHE A 399 22.73 25.85 -23.62
N GLU A 400 22.40 26.75 -24.55
CA GLU A 400 23.36 27.33 -25.50
C GLU A 400 24.08 28.56 -24.93
N GLN A 401 23.34 29.44 -24.23
CA GLN A 401 23.86 30.68 -23.65
C GLN A 401 23.10 31.03 -22.37
N ALA A 402 23.81 31.61 -21.38
CA ALA A 402 23.21 32.16 -20.17
C ALA A 402 23.80 33.53 -19.82
N ILE A 403 22.93 34.50 -19.56
CA ILE A 403 23.28 35.87 -19.16
C ILE A 403 22.57 36.17 -17.84
N VAL A 404 23.34 36.42 -16.80
CA VAL A 404 22.82 36.86 -15.49
C VAL A 404 22.87 38.39 -15.45
N LYS A 405 21.78 39.03 -15.01
CA LYS A 405 21.68 40.48 -14.80
C LYS A 405 21.29 40.76 -13.36
N ILE A 406 22.14 41.49 -12.65
CA ILE A 406 21.87 41.92 -11.27
C ILE A 406 21.63 43.43 -11.28
N PRO A 407 20.49 43.91 -10.73
CA PRO A 407 20.19 45.32 -10.67
C PRO A 407 21.06 46.05 -9.63
N PHE A 408 21.34 47.33 -9.87
CA PHE A 408 21.97 48.22 -8.91
C PHE A 408 21.20 49.55 -8.78
N ASN A 409 21.38 50.23 -7.65
CA ASN A 409 20.88 51.59 -7.45
C ASN A 409 21.99 52.62 -7.64
N GLU A 410 21.84 53.54 -8.60
CA GLU A 410 22.83 54.59 -8.89
C GLU A 410 23.19 55.46 -7.68
N GLU A 411 22.23 55.70 -6.78
CA GLU A 411 22.45 56.56 -5.60
C GLU A 411 23.41 55.94 -4.57
N ASP A 412 23.52 54.60 -4.57
CA ASP A 412 24.34 53.85 -3.63
C ASP A 412 25.80 53.76 -4.10
N ILE A 413 26.09 54.16 -5.35
CA ILE A 413 27.41 54.07 -5.96
C ILE A 413 28.32 55.21 -5.49
N PRO A 414 29.43 54.93 -4.80
CA PRO A 414 30.33 55.97 -4.33
C PRO A 414 30.91 56.81 -5.49
N ASN A 415 30.63 58.11 -5.47
CA ASN A 415 31.06 59.08 -6.49
C ASN A 415 30.60 58.78 -7.94
N GLY A 416 29.62 57.89 -8.15
CA GLY A 416 29.21 57.45 -9.48
C GLY A 416 30.30 56.68 -10.23
N ASP A 417 31.14 55.95 -9.49
CA ASP A 417 32.25 55.18 -10.03
C ASP A 417 31.83 53.76 -10.45
N PHE A 418 31.12 53.70 -11.58
CA PHE A 418 30.60 52.45 -12.17
C PHE A 418 31.71 51.48 -12.60
N GLU A 419 32.94 51.96 -12.85
CA GLU A 419 34.05 51.10 -13.28
C GLU A 419 34.47 50.11 -12.18
N ASN A 420 34.21 50.45 -10.92
CA ASN A 420 34.61 49.68 -9.75
C ASN A 420 33.52 48.78 -9.17
N ILE A 421 32.33 48.73 -9.78
CA ILE A 421 31.32 47.74 -9.43
C ILE A 421 31.52 46.52 -10.32
N LYS A 422 31.56 45.34 -9.72
CA LYS A 422 31.75 44.08 -10.41
C LYS A 422 30.79 43.03 -9.86
N MET A 423 30.31 42.15 -10.74
CA MET A 423 29.57 40.96 -10.40
C MET A 423 30.53 39.86 -9.91
N TYR A 424 30.13 39.22 -8.83
CA TYR A 424 30.81 38.09 -8.21
C TYR A 424 29.87 36.90 -8.10
N ILE A 425 30.43 35.70 -8.23
CA ILE A 425 29.77 34.42 -7.98
C ILE A 425 30.40 33.77 -6.74
N TYR A 426 29.57 33.17 -5.89
CA TYR A 426 30.01 32.48 -4.68
C TYR A 426 30.53 31.08 -5.01
N ASP A 427 31.78 30.81 -4.64
CA ASP A 427 32.37 29.47 -4.68
C ASP A 427 32.04 28.76 -3.36
N LYS A 428 31.03 27.87 -3.41
CA LYS A 428 30.54 27.11 -2.25
C LYS A 428 31.64 26.25 -1.60
N GLU A 429 32.59 25.72 -2.39
CA GLU A 429 33.66 24.85 -1.86
C GLU A 429 34.74 25.63 -1.09
N ASN A 430 35.05 26.84 -1.54
CA ASN A 430 36.16 27.62 -1.00
C ASN A 430 35.72 28.79 -0.11
N HIS A 431 34.42 29.04 0.00
CA HIS A 431 33.81 30.15 0.75
C HIS A 431 34.33 31.52 0.34
N ILE A 432 34.51 31.72 -0.97
CA ILE A 432 35.03 32.95 -1.55
C ILE A 432 34.10 33.47 -2.64
N PHE A 433 34.00 34.79 -2.76
CA PHE A 433 33.42 35.40 -3.94
C PHE A 433 34.50 35.55 -5.01
N THR A 434 34.25 34.97 -6.19
CA THR A 434 35.12 35.09 -7.36
C THR A 434 34.50 36.03 -8.37
N GLN A 435 35.29 36.98 -8.86
CA GLN A 435 34.80 37.95 -9.85
C GLN A 435 34.56 37.23 -11.19
N LEU A 436 33.41 37.49 -11.83
CA LEU A 436 33.19 37.04 -13.21
C LEU A 436 34.02 37.87 -14.19
N GLU A 437 34.68 37.24 -15.16
CA GLU A 437 35.58 37.94 -16.09
C GLU A 437 34.82 38.69 -17.18
N ASP A 438 33.79 38.09 -17.77
CA ASP A 438 33.04 38.61 -18.92
C ASP A 438 31.74 39.30 -18.49
N GLN A 439 31.87 40.52 -17.96
CA GLN A 439 30.76 41.34 -17.47
C GLN A 439 30.73 42.76 -18.06
N GLU A 440 29.53 43.31 -18.23
CA GLU A 440 29.27 44.65 -18.76
C GLU A 440 28.30 45.42 -17.85
N ALA A 441 28.51 46.72 -17.70
CA ALA A 441 27.58 47.59 -16.96
C ALA A 441 26.63 48.29 -17.94
N ASP A 442 25.35 47.94 -17.88
CA ASP A 442 24.27 48.64 -18.56
C ASP A 442 23.71 49.73 -17.65
N ILE A 443 24.35 50.91 -17.71
CA ILE A 443 24.00 52.06 -16.87
C ILE A 443 22.63 52.62 -17.23
N GLU A 444 22.21 52.54 -18.49
CA GLU A 444 20.92 53.11 -18.93
C GLU A 444 19.73 52.34 -18.34
N ASN A 445 19.87 51.02 -18.19
CA ASN A 445 18.84 50.16 -17.63
C ASN A 445 19.07 49.78 -16.15
N GLY A 446 20.24 50.09 -15.58
CA GLY A 446 20.53 49.90 -14.16
C GLY A 446 20.98 48.48 -13.78
N TYR A 447 21.67 47.77 -14.69
CA TYR A 447 22.13 46.40 -14.47
C TYR A 447 23.63 46.25 -14.67
N ILE A 448 24.23 45.29 -13.96
CA ILE A 448 25.46 44.65 -14.42
C ILE A 448 25.06 43.28 -14.94
N LEU A 449 25.52 42.95 -16.14
CA LEU A 449 25.26 41.68 -16.80
C LEU A 449 26.56 40.89 -16.99
N ALA A 450 26.49 39.57 -16.92
CA ALA A 450 27.61 38.67 -17.18
C ALA A 450 27.14 37.42 -17.93
N GLU A 451 27.90 37.01 -18.94
CA GLU A 451 27.73 35.72 -19.60
C GLU A 451 28.46 34.65 -18.78
N THR A 452 27.80 33.53 -18.47
CA THR A 452 28.38 32.50 -17.60
C THR A 452 27.83 31.10 -17.90
N ASP A 453 28.61 30.07 -17.60
CA ASP A 453 28.19 28.66 -17.54
C ASP A 453 28.19 28.11 -16.10
N GLN A 454 28.40 28.98 -15.11
CA GLN A 454 28.46 28.65 -13.69
C GLN A 454 27.26 29.24 -12.96
N PHE A 455 26.68 28.46 -12.05
CA PHE A 455 25.47 28.83 -11.31
C PHE A 455 25.67 28.58 -9.82
N SER A 456 25.38 29.60 -9.01
CA SER A 456 25.52 29.67 -7.56
C SER A 456 24.92 31.02 -7.11
N VAL A 457 25.37 31.58 -5.98
CA VAL A 457 24.95 32.89 -5.47
C VAL A 457 25.69 34.04 -6.18
N PHE A 458 24.93 34.96 -6.77
CA PHE A 458 25.43 36.16 -7.44
C PHE A 458 25.20 37.44 -6.60
N THR A 459 26.13 38.39 -6.68
CA THR A 459 26.00 39.73 -6.08
C THR A 459 26.90 40.76 -6.79
N LEU A 460 26.64 42.05 -6.57
CA LEU A 460 27.47 43.17 -7.03
C LEU A 460 28.30 43.74 -5.88
N ILE A 461 29.60 43.93 -6.09
CA ILE A 461 30.52 44.45 -5.06
C ILE A 461 31.32 45.63 -5.63
N TYR A 462 31.45 46.70 -4.85
CA TYR A 462 32.26 47.87 -5.15
C TYR A 462 33.70 47.74 -4.66
N THR A 463 34.68 47.82 -5.57
CA THR A 463 36.11 47.60 -5.33
C THR A 463 36.97 48.78 -5.84
N PRO A 464 37.25 49.80 -5.00
CA PRO A 464 37.92 51.04 -5.44
C PRO A 464 39.43 50.94 -5.66
N GLU A 465 40.08 49.82 -5.35
CA GLU A 465 41.51 49.59 -5.54
C GLU A 465 41.77 48.65 -6.72
N SER A 466 42.70 49.00 -7.62
CA SER A 466 43.11 48.17 -8.75
C SER A 466 43.50 46.77 -8.24
N PRO A 467 42.81 45.68 -8.66
CA PRO A 467 42.74 44.48 -7.85
C PRO A 467 44.06 43.72 -7.90
N THR A 468 44.71 43.55 -6.75
CA THR A 468 45.72 42.50 -6.59
C THR A 468 45.10 41.12 -6.31
N SER A 469 43.78 41.01 -6.10
CA SER A 469 43.08 39.75 -5.93
C SER A 469 41.72 39.75 -6.65
N GLN A 470 41.51 38.78 -7.54
CA GLN A 470 40.22 38.46 -8.20
C GLN A 470 39.22 37.75 -7.25
N LYS A 471 39.57 37.65 -5.97
CA LYS A 471 38.87 36.87 -4.94
C LYS A 471 38.64 37.76 -3.72
N ILE A 472 37.44 37.69 -3.16
CA ILE A 472 37.07 38.32 -1.89
C ILE A 472 36.82 37.17 -0.89
N ASP A 473 37.73 37.06 0.08
CA ASP A 473 37.57 36.14 1.21
C ASP A 473 36.55 36.73 2.19
N LEU A 474 35.56 35.94 2.62
CA LEU A 474 34.65 36.33 3.71
C LEU A 474 35.40 36.42 5.06
N VAL A 475 36.58 35.78 5.17
CA VAL A 475 37.39 35.74 6.39
C VAL A 475 38.50 36.80 6.31
N LYS A 476 38.48 37.80 7.21
CA LYS A 476 39.63 38.69 7.40
C LYS A 476 40.85 37.84 7.78
N SER A 477 41.91 37.97 6.99
CA SER A 477 43.23 37.41 7.24
C SER A 477 43.82 37.91 8.57
N ASP A 478 43.50 37.24 9.68
CA ASP A 478 44.44 36.99 10.79
C ASP A 478 43.95 35.94 11.80
N ASP A 479 42.70 35.49 11.73
CA ASP A 479 42.24 34.36 12.53
C ASP A 479 41.89 33.21 11.59
N SER A 480 42.83 32.28 11.41
CA SER A 480 42.42 30.90 11.16
C SER A 480 41.38 30.57 12.22
N TYR A 481 40.15 30.24 11.82
CA TYR A 481 39.08 29.81 12.73
C TYR A 481 39.60 28.63 13.55
N HIS A 482 40.24 28.96 14.66
CA HIS A 482 40.63 28.05 15.68
C HIS A 482 39.46 28.13 16.62
N ILE A 483 38.52 27.19 16.48
CA ILE A 483 37.47 27.00 17.48
C ILE A 483 38.20 26.90 18.82
N THR A 484 38.15 27.97 19.61
CA THR A 484 38.69 27.98 20.96
C THR A 484 37.56 27.63 21.90
N ASN A 485 37.87 27.07 23.07
CA ASN A 485 36.87 26.69 24.08
C ASN A 485 36.03 27.87 24.64
N GLU A 486 36.12 29.07 24.06
CA GLU A 486 35.28 30.24 24.39
C GLU A 486 34.10 30.43 23.41
N ASP A 487 34.03 29.71 22.27
CA ASP A 487 33.04 29.91 21.19
C ASP A 487 32.03 28.75 21.02
N GLU A 488 31.83 27.89 22.02
CA GLU A 488 30.90 26.73 21.96
C GLU A 488 29.40 27.09 21.79
N GLU A 489 29.04 28.38 21.76
CA GLU A 489 27.66 28.88 21.57
C GLU A 489 27.54 29.86 20.39
N ALA A 490 28.55 29.98 19.53
CA ALA A 490 28.47 30.79 18.32
C ALA A 490 27.62 30.05 17.26
N ASP A 491 26.67 30.76 16.67
CA ASP A 491 25.72 30.33 15.62
C ASP A 491 25.68 31.50 14.63
N PHE A 492 26.55 31.42 13.62
CA PHE A 492 26.90 32.56 12.77
C PHE A 492 25.83 32.87 11.73
N ASP A 493 25.17 31.86 11.17
CA ASP A 493 24.11 32.03 10.18
C ASP A 493 22.70 32.12 10.78
N GLY A 494 22.55 31.79 12.07
CA GLY A 494 21.38 32.03 12.88
C GLY A 494 20.27 31.00 12.68
N ASP A 495 20.61 29.83 12.16
CA ASP A 495 19.67 28.79 11.75
C ASP A 495 19.26 27.85 12.90
N GLY A 496 20.02 27.90 14.00
CA GLY A 496 19.81 27.09 15.20
C GLY A 496 20.92 26.07 15.49
N LEU A 497 21.88 25.86 14.58
CA LEU A 497 23.10 25.10 14.82
C LEU A 497 24.25 26.02 15.22
N THR A 498 25.08 25.56 16.15
CA THR A 498 26.33 26.26 16.43
C THR A 498 27.36 26.02 15.32
N ASP A 499 28.29 26.94 15.11
CA ASP A 499 29.39 26.81 14.13
C ASP A 499 30.17 25.51 14.29
N LEU A 500 30.23 24.97 15.52
CA LEU A 500 30.87 23.68 15.82
C LEU A 500 29.99 22.48 15.43
N GLU A 501 28.67 22.60 15.59
CA GLU A 501 27.71 21.59 15.18
C GLU A 501 27.66 21.52 13.65
N GLU A 502 27.58 22.65 12.95
CA GLU A 502 27.61 22.71 11.49
C GLU A 502 28.89 22.10 10.92
N LEU A 503 30.07 22.42 11.49
CA LEU A 503 31.33 21.78 11.10
C LEU A 503 31.35 20.26 11.32
N SER A 504 30.53 19.76 12.25
CA SER A 504 30.40 18.34 12.57
C SER A 504 29.35 17.62 11.70
N HIS A 505 28.31 18.34 11.29
CA HIS A 505 27.28 17.91 10.33
C HIS A 505 27.75 18.08 8.88
N GLY A 506 28.81 18.87 8.68
CA GLY A 506 29.40 19.23 7.39
C GLY A 506 28.67 20.38 6.69
N THR A 507 27.60 20.90 7.28
CA THR A 507 26.79 22.00 6.76
C THR A 507 27.57 23.30 6.82
N PHE A 508 27.05 24.32 6.15
CA PHE A 508 27.82 25.53 5.92
C PHE A 508 27.59 26.55 7.04
N ILE A 509 28.64 26.85 7.84
CA ILE A 509 28.68 27.84 8.95
C ILE A 509 28.25 29.28 8.64
N TYR A 510 27.78 29.50 7.44
CA TYR A 510 27.47 30.77 6.84
C TYR A 510 26.10 30.72 6.16
N PHE A 511 25.63 29.54 5.75
CA PHE A 511 24.50 29.38 4.85
C PHE A 511 23.43 28.51 5.52
N PRO A 512 22.32 29.11 5.98
CA PRO A 512 21.38 28.46 6.89
C PRO A 512 20.53 27.36 6.26
N ASP A 513 20.63 27.09 4.96
CA ASP A 513 19.79 26.11 4.22
C ASP A 513 20.65 25.54 3.09
N THR A 514 21.46 24.53 3.40
CA THR A 514 22.60 24.05 2.60
C THR A 514 22.21 23.50 1.23
N ASP A 515 21.03 22.89 1.09
CA ASP A 515 20.52 22.37 -0.18
C ASP A 515 19.55 23.29 -0.92
N SER A 516 19.14 24.37 -0.27
CA SER A 516 18.24 25.37 -0.84
C SER A 516 16.93 24.75 -1.25
N ASP A 517 16.27 24.03 -0.34
CA ASP A 517 14.90 23.55 -0.48
C ASP A 517 13.88 24.48 0.23
N GLY A 518 14.36 25.25 1.22
CA GLY A 518 13.62 26.24 2.00
C GLY A 518 13.35 25.84 3.46
N LEU A 519 13.79 24.65 3.87
CA LEU A 519 14.00 24.23 5.24
C LEU A 519 15.45 24.58 5.63
N ASN A 520 15.72 24.86 6.91
CA ASN A 520 17.05 25.36 7.33
C ASN A 520 17.84 24.25 8.04
N ASP A 521 19.18 24.25 7.94
CA ASP A 521 20.01 23.12 8.38
C ASP A 521 19.79 22.79 9.85
N GLY A 522 19.52 23.80 10.68
CA GLY A 522 19.19 23.63 12.08
C GLY A 522 17.84 22.98 12.37
N ILE A 523 16.81 23.26 11.57
CA ILE A 523 15.54 22.53 11.63
C ILE A 523 15.75 21.11 11.10
N GLU A 524 16.48 20.95 10.00
CA GLU A 524 16.78 19.65 9.40
C GLU A 524 17.58 18.76 10.34
N ALA A 525 18.57 19.30 11.03
CA ALA A 525 19.33 18.61 12.07
C ALA A 525 18.46 18.26 13.30
N ASP A 526 17.47 19.09 13.64
CA ASP A 526 16.54 18.86 14.76
C ASP A 526 15.50 17.77 14.45
N ILE A 527 14.98 17.75 13.21
CA ILE A 527 14.03 16.72 12.74
C ILE A 527 14.75 15.45 12.25
N GLY A 528 16.03 15.58 11.91
CA GLY A 528 16.93 14.52 11.50
C GLY A 528 16.99 14.27 9.98
N SER A 529 16.50 15.19 9.15
CA SER A 529 16.58 15.13 7.68
C SER A 529 17.98 15.52 7.17
N ASN A 530 18.25 15.25 5.89
CA ASN A 530 19.57 15.45 5.29
C ASN A 530 19.73 16.88 4.72
N PRO A 531 20.57 17.75 5.32
CA PRO A 531 20.67 19.17 4.91
C PRO A 531 21.35 19.42 3.55
N TYR A 532 21.51 18.38 2.73
CA TYR A 532 22.17 18.44 1.42
C TYR A 532 21.26 17.93 0.30
N ASP A 533 20.02 17.57 0.63
CA ASP A 533 19.09 16.90 -0.25
C ASP A 533 17.65 17.30 0.10
N GLY A 534 17.13 18.31 -0.62
CA GLY A 534 15.80 18.89 -0.40
C GLY A 534 14.60 17.99 -0.74
N ASN A 535 14.88 16.70 -0.91
CA ASN A 535 13.94 15.61 -1.01
C ASN A 535 14.71 14.36 -0.57
N ALA A 536 15.00 14.28 0.73
CA ALA A 536 15.96 13.34 1.29
C ALA A 536 15.57 11.86 1.07
N ASP A 537 14.28 11.60 0.83
CA ASP A 537 13.74 10.28 0.54
C ASP A 537 13.35 10.02 -0.94
N GLY A 538 13.35 11.06 -1.77
CA GLY A 538 13.09 11.01 -3.20
C GLY A 538 11.62 10.80 -3.59
N ASP A 539 10.67 11.18 -2.74
CA ASP A 539 9.23 11.05 -3.00
C ASP A 539 8.63 12.29 -3.71
N SER A 540 7.29 12.41 -3.73
CA SER A 540 6.61 13.50 -4.46
C SER A 540 6.50 14.80 -3.66
N TYR A 541 6.87 14.78 -2.38
CA TYR A 541 7.02 15.94 -1.52
C TYR A 541 8.50 16.31 -1.37
N ASN A 542 8.77 17.57 -1.04
CA ASN A 542 10.07 18.00 -0.55
C ASN A 542 10.07 18.12 0.98
N ASP A 543 11.26 18.15 1.59
CA ASP A 543 11.41 18.14 3.05
C ASP A 543 10.65 19.30 3.73
N LEU A 544 10.60 20.47 3.09
CA LEU A 544 9.81 21.62 3.55
C LEU A 544 8.30 21.37 3.55
N GLU A 545 7.75 20.77 2.49
CA GLU A 545 6.33 20.41 2.40
C GLU A 545 5.94 19.40 3.47
N GLU A 546 6.82 18.45 3.73
CA GLU A 546 6.65 17.43 4.76
C GLU A 546 6.73 18.02 6.17
N TYR A 547 7.71 18.89 6.41
CA TYR A 547 7.82 19.63 7.66
C TYR A 547 6.57 20.46 7.96
N ASN A 548 6.03 21.16 6.97
CA ASN A 548 4.80 21.95 7.11
C ASN A 548 3.55 21.09 7.35
N GLN A 549 3.53 19.88 6.78
CA GLN A 549 2.46 18.90 6.99
C GLN A 549 2.65 18.06 8.27
N GLY A 550 3.84 18.11 8.87
CA GLY A 550 4.25 17.33 10.04
C GLY A 550 4.48 15.85 9.75
N THR A 551 4.87 15.52 8.52
CA THR A 551 5.38 14.21 8.05
C THR A 551 6.92 14.18 8.17
N ASP A 552 7.58 13.04 7.90
CA ASP A 552 8.98 12.79 8.27
C ASP A 552 9.89 12.79 7.02
N PRO A 553 10.69 13.85 6.78
CA PRO A 553 11.35 14.06 5.48
C PRO A 553 12.39 13.02 5.05
N ASP A 554 12.83 12.20 5.99
CA ASP A 554 13.83 11.16 5.77
C ASP A 554 13.19 9.82 5.35
N LEU A 555 11.88 9.81 5.05
CA LEU A 555 11.03 8.65 5.30
C LEU A 555 9.89 8.42 4.30
N TYR A 556 10.22 8.32 3.00
CA TYR A 556 9.32 8.06 1.87
C TYR A 556 7.82 8.05 2.24
N ASP A 557 7.24 9.23 2.34
CA ASP A 557 5.89 9.52 2.76
C ASP A 557 4.92 9.49 1.56
N LYS A 558 4.58 8.27 1.17
CA LYS A 558 3.55 7.98 0.16
C LYS A 558 2.28 8.82 0.36
N VAL A 559 1.91 9.60 -0.66
CA VAL A 559 0.56 10.15 -0.75
C VAL A 559 -0.46 9.03 -0.91
N TRP A 560 -1.71 9.30 -0.54
CA TRP A 560 -2.80 8.34 -0.79
C TRP A 560 -2.85 7.90 -2.27
N THR A 561 -2.47 8.76 -3.20
CA THR A 561 -2.35 8.46 -4.64
C THR A 561 -1.28 7.41 -4.93
N ASP A 562 -0.13 7.40 -4.26
CA ASP A 562 0.90 6.36 -4.42
C ASP A 562 0.39 5.02 -3.91
N TYR A 563 -0.24 5.01 -2.73
CA TYR A 563 -0.91 3.83 -2.21
C TYR A 563 -1.94 3.27 -3.20
N VAL A 564 -2.67 4.14 -3.90
CA VAL A 564 -3.63 3.76 -4.94
C VAL A 564 -2.91 3.25 -6.18
N GLN A 565 -1.86 3.90 -6.65
CA GLN A 565 -1.06 3.46 -7.80
C GLN A 565 -0.44 2.08 -7.57
N GLU A 566 0.12 1.83 -6.38
CA GLU A 566 0.66 0.52 -6.02
C GLU A 566 -0.43 -0.57 -5.98
N VAL A 567 -1.63 -0.23 -5.48
CA VAL A 567 -2.79 -1.14 -5.54
C VAL A 567 -3.19 -1.41 -6.99
N LEU A 568 -3.18 -0.40 -7.86
CA LEU A 568 -3.48 -0.55 -9.29
C LEU A 568 -2.40 -1.36 -10.03
N LEU A 569 -1.12 -1.16 -9.71
CA LEU A 569 0.02 -1.93 -10.23
C LEU A 569 -0.06 -3.38 -9.75
N GLY A 570 -0.33 -3.62 -8.47
CA GLY A 570 -0.56 -4.96 -7.93
C GLY A 570 -1.75 -5.66 -8.59
N ALA A 571 -2.80 -4.88 -8.91
CA ALA A 571 -3.98 -5.40 -9.58
C ALA A 571 -3.75 -5.70 -11.07
N SER A 572 -2.86 -4.96 -11.72
CA SER A 572 -2.63 -5.03 -13.16
C SER A 572 -1.40 -5.84 -13.57
N VAL A 573 -0.43 -6.07 -12.68
CA VAL A 573 0.87 -6.68 -13.02
C VAL A 573 1.09 -8.07 -12.38
N ASN A 574 0.22 -8.51 -11.45
CA ASN A 574 0.19 -9.86 -10.83
C ASN A 574 1.56 -10.60 -10.79
N GLU A 575 1.76 -11.69 -11.55
CA GLU A 575 2.97 -12.54 -11.51
C GLU A 575 4.18 -11.92 -12.26
N PHE A 576 3.97 -10.82 -12.99
CA PHE A 576 5.01 -10.11 -13.76
C PHE A 576 5.69 -9.01 -12.99
N GLY A 577 5.33 -8.79 -11.73
CA GLY A 577 5.94 -7.73 -10.92
C GLY A 577 7.47 -7.85 -10.85
N GLU A 578 8.00 -9.06 -10.67
CA GLU A 578 9.46 -9.30 -10.68
C GLU A 578 10.09 -8.96 -12.04
N THR A 579 9.38 -9.24 -13.14
CA THR A 579 9.83 -8.87 -14.50
C THR A 579 9.81 -7.36 -14.73
N PHE A 580 8.85 -6.63 -14.14
CA PHE A 580 8.77 -5.17 -14.25
C PHE A 580 9.86 -4.48 -13.43
N VAL A 581 10.24 -5.08 -12.29
CA VAL A 581 11.44 -4.66 -11.53
C VAL A 581 12.70 -4.87 -12.37
N ASP A 582 12.87 -6.06 -12.97
CA ASP A 582 14.01 -6.35 -13.84
C ASP A 582 14.11 -5.42 -15.08
N TRP A 583 12.98 -4.88 -15.54
CA TRP A 583 12.92 -3.93 -16.65
C TRP A 583 13.04 -2.46 -16.22
N GLY A 584 13.12 -2.19 -14.91
CA GLY A 584 13.22 -0.84 -14.36
C GLY A 584 11.95 -0.01 -14.47
N TRP A 585 10.79 -0.65 -14.66
CA TRP A 585 9.47 0.02 -14.79
C TRP A 585 8.70 0.08 -13.47
N MET A 586 9.17 -0.62 -12.46
CA MET A 586 8.64 -0.63 -11.11
C MET A 586 9.82 -0.85 -10.18
N ASP A 587 9.89 -0.13 -9.08
CA ASP A 587 10.95 -0.33 -8.11
C ASP A 587 10.69 -1.60 -7.26
N GLU A 588 11.76 -2.13 -6.64
CA GLU A 588 11.69 -3.33 -5.80
C GLU A 588 10.86 -3.09 -4.52
N GLU A 589 10.74 -1.85 -4.08
CA GLU A 589 10.01 -1.46 -2.87
C GLU A 589 8.49 -1.55 -3.07
N THR A 590 8.00 -1.05 -4.20
CA THR A 590 6.62 -1.15 -4.70
C THR A 590 6.21 -2.61 -4.88
N PHE A 591 7.05 -3.43 -5.51
CA PHE A 591 6.78 -4.87 -5.65
C PHE A 591 6.65 -5.62 -4.31
N ASN A 592 7.33 -5.11 -3.28
CA ASN A 592 7.35 -5.63 -1.92
C ASN A 592 6.40 -4.89 -0.97
N SER A 593 5.56 -3.99 -1.48
CA SER A 593 4.64 -3.20 -0.66
C SER A 593 3.35 -3.95 -0.31
N ILE A 594 2.75 -3.60 0.84
CA ILE A 594 1.42 -4.09 1.24
C ILE A 594 0.35 -3.66 0.23
N PRO A 595 0.33 -2.40 -0.25
CA PRO A 595 -0.60 -1.93 -1.28
C PRO A 595 -0.53 -2.76 -2.57
N TYR A 596 0.66 -3.09 -3.07
CA TYR A 596 0.83 -3.99 -4.21
C TYR A 596 0.25 -5.39 -3.95
N LEU A 597 0.46 -5.96 -2.76
CA LEU A 597 -0.19 -7.23 -2.38
C LEU A 597 -1.73 -7.08 -2.32
N ILE A 598 -2.25 -5.97 -1.79
CA ILE A 598 -3.69 -5.69 -1.78
C ILE A 598 -4.20 -5.67 -3.23
N GLY A 599 -3.49 -5.01 -4.13
CA GLY A 599 -3.75 -5.05 -5.57
C GLY A 599 -3.79 -6.48 -6.12
N GLN A 600 -2.80 -7.31 -5.80
CA GLN A 600 -2.75 -8.72 -6.23
C GLN A 600 -3.89 -9.57 -5.67
N LEU A 601 -4.34 -9.29 -4.45
CA LEU A 601 -5.48 -9.97 -3.84
C LEU A 601 -6.79 -9.52 -4.49
N VAL A 602 -6.91 -8.21 -4.76
CA VAL A 602 -8.02 -7.61 -5.48
C VAL A 602 -8.11 -8.16 -6.91
N SER A 603 -6.99 -8.33 -7.62
CA SER A 603 -6.94 -8.95 -8.97
C SER A 603 -7.01 -10.47 -8.99
N GLY A 604 -6.84 -11.14 -7.84
CA GLY A 604 -7.17 -12.54 -7.66
C GLY A 604 -8.67 -12.79 -7.43
N TYR A 605 -9.38 -11.76 -6.94
CA TYR A 605 -10.82 -11.75 -6.66
C TYR A 605 -11.63 -11.21 -7.84
N LEU A 606 -11.10 -10.19 -8.53
CA LEU A 606 -11.56 -9.65 -9.80
C LEU A 606 -10.90 -10.44 -10.94
N VAL A 607 -11.55 -10.60 -12.07
CA VAL A 607 -11.10 -11.48 -13.19
C VAL A 607 -9.95 -10.82 -14.00
N TYR A 608 -8.92 -10.31 -13.32
CA TYR A 608 -7.86 -9.46 -13.90
C TYR A 608 -6.50 -10.18 -14.07
N GLY A 609 -6.26 -11.28 -13.34
CA GLY A 609 -5.01 -12.03 -13.43
C GLY A 609 -4.64 -12.61 -14.82
N ASP A 610 -5.62 -12.91 -15.68
CA ASP A 610 -5.39 -13.55 -16.98
C ASP A 610 -4.81 -12.62 -18.07
N ILE A 611 -4.87 -11.29 -17.87
CA ILE A 611 -4.38 -10.31 -18.85
C ILE A 611 -2.86 -10.19 -18.77
N VAL A 612 -2.28 -10.42 -17.59
CA VAL A 612 -0.85 -10.26 -17.37
C VAL A 612 -0.07 -11.49 -17.82
N ASP A 613 -0.62 -12.69 -17.64
CA ASP A 613 -0.09 -13.94 -18.21
C ASP A 613 -0.01 -13.93 -19.74
N LEU A 614 -0.72 -13.00 -20.40
CA LEU A 614 -0.66 -12.78 -21.84
C LEU A 614 0.53 -11.88 -22.23
N VAL A 615 0.90 -10.91 -21.38
CA VAL A 615 2.01 -9.96 -21.60
C VAL A 615 3.36 -10.63 -21.30
N ALA A 616 3.39 -11.47 -20.28
CA ALA A 616 4.42 -12.45 -19.94
C ALA A 616 5.10 -13.19 -21.08
N ASN A 617 4.26 -13.67 -22.00
CA ASN A 617 4.62 -14.63 -23.01
C ASN A 617 4.96 -13.94 -24.34
N LEU A 618 5.00 -12.60 -24.33
CA LEU A 618 5.34 -11.79 -25.50
C LEU A 618 6.81 -11.33 -25.51
N THR A 619 7.58 -11.53 -24.44
CA THR A 619 8.99 -11.09 -24.37
C THR A 619 10.03 -12.21 -24.44
N GLN A 620 9.64 -13.49 -24.42
CA GLN A 620 10.54 -14.60 -24.71
C GLN A 620 9.98 -15.48 -25.84
N VAL A 621 10.69 -15.46 -26.97
CA VAL A 621 10.39 -16.29 -28.15
C VAL A 621 10.62 -17.77 -27.80
N ASP A 622 9.54 -18.50 -27.46
CA ASP A 622 9.30 -19.87 -27.94
C ASP A 622 7.83 -20.31 -27.70
N ILE A 623 7.06 -20.40 -28.80
CA ILE A 623 5.58 -20.43 -28.84
C ILE A 623 4.99 -21.86 -28.67
N ALA A 624 5.79 -22.88 -28.33
CA ALA A 624 5.33 -24.27 -28.37
C ALA A 624 4.97 -24.91 -27.02
N ASP A 625 5.50 -24.42 -25.89
CA ASP A 625 5.33 -25.08 -24.58
C ASP A 625 4.41 -24.32 -23.61
N GLY A 626 4.14 -23.02 -23.83
CA GLY A 626 3.17 -22.23 -23.05
C GLY A 626 1.70 -22.63 -23.26
N LEU A 627 1.44 -23.41 -24.33
CA LEU A 627 0.12 -23.89 -24.75
C LEU A 627 -0.49 -25.00 -23.84
N LEU A 628 0.22 -25.44 -22.79
CA LEU A 628 -0.22 -26.54 -21.92
C LEU A 628 -0.61 -26.16 -20.48
N ALA A 629 -0.44 -24.91 -20.04
CA ALA A 629 -0.74 -24.51 -18.66
C ALA A 629 -2.11 -23.84 -18.45
N ALA A 630 -2.65 -23.13 -19.45
CA ALA A 630 -3.86 -22.30 -19.30
C ALA A 630 -5.20 -23.06 -19.44
N ALA A 631 -5.25 -24.32 -18.99
CA ALA A 631 -6.47 -25.12 -18.95
C ALA A 631 -6.90 -25.34 -17.49
N GLY A 632 -7.83 -24.54 -16.94
CA GLY A 632 -8.29 -24.78 -15.57
C GLY A 632 -9.35 -23.86 -14.90
N ILE A 633 -10.48 -23.57 -15.56
CA ILE A 633 -11.88 -23.40 -15.06
C ILE A 633 -12.19 -23.35 -13.51
N ILE A 634 -12.85 -22.25 -13.01
CA ILE A 634 -14.09 -22.04 -12.13
C ILE A 634 -14.25 -22.83 -10.76
N PRO A 635 -15.08 -22.52 -9.69
CA PRO A 635 -15.64 -21.31 -8.96
C PRO A 635 -15.58 -21.32 -7.37
N VAL A 636 -15.86 -20.16 -6.73
CA VAL A 636 -16.69 -19.84 -5.50
C VAL A 636 -16.57 -20.65 -4.17
N VAL A 637 -15.72 -21.67 -4.07
CA VAL A 637 -15.28 -22.23 -2.75
C VAL A 637 -13.75 -22.20 -2.63
N GLY A 638 -13.07 -21.65 -3.64
CA GLY A 638 -11.61 -21.62 -3.77
C GLY A 638 -10.89 -20.36 -3.28
N ASP A 639 -11.63 -19.31 -2.90
CA ASP A 639 -11.05 -17.97 -2.74
C ASP A 639 -10.14 -17.85 -1.51
N ALA A 640 -10.49 -18.52 -0.41
CA ALA A 640 -9.62 -18.62 0.75
C ALA A 640 -8.24 -19.25 0.44
N GLY A 641 -8.18 -20.21 -0.49
CA GLY A 641 -6.94 -20.87 -0.88
C GLY A 641 -6.04 -19.96 -1.72
N LYS A 642 -6.62 -19.16 -2.62
CA LYS A 642 -5.90 -18.20 -3.44
C LYS A 642 -5.36 -17.02 -2.63
N THR A 643 -6.17 -16.46 -1.73
CA THR A 643 -5.72 -15.41 -0.79
C THR A 643 -4.59 -15.91 0.08
N VAL A 644 -4.70 -17.13 0.62
CA VAL A 644 -3.63 -17.79 1.38
C VAL A 644 -2.37 -17.94 0.53
N ALA A 645 -2.49 -18.42 -0.72
CA ALA A 645 -1.35 -18.62 -1.61
C ALA A 645 -0.60 -17.31 -1.93
N LYS A 646 -1.31 -16.21 -2.23
CA LYS A 646 -0.68 -14.92 -2.53
C LYS A 646 0.01 -14.29 -1.31
N ILE A 647 -0.56 -14.44 -0.11
CA ILE A 647 0.09 -14.01 1.14
C ILE A 647 1.38 -14.81 1.40
N ILE A 648 1.36 -16.12 1.13
CA ILE A 648 2.56 -16.97 1.25
C ILE A 648 3.62 -16.59 0.21
N GLU A 649 3.21 -16.32 -1.02
CA GLU A 649 4.10 -15.92 -2.11
C GLU A 649 4.79 -14.59 -1.80
N PHE A 650 4.03 -13.58 -1.35
CA PHE A 650 4.55 -12.31 -0.88
C PHE A 650 5.56 -12.48 0.26
N ALA A 651 5.25 -13.32 1.25
CA ALA A 651 6.15 -13.63 2.35
C ALA A 651 7.46 -14.31 1.91
N LYS A 652 7.44 -15.01 0.77
CA LYS A 652 8.61 -15.72 0.23
C LYS A 652 9.53 -14.81 -0.59
N ARG A 653 9.05 -13.66 -1.07
CA ARG A 653 9.85 -12.70 -1.86
C ARG A 653 11.05 -12.17 -1.07
N THR A 654 10.81 -11.68 0.14
CA THR A 654 11.86 -11.13 1.01
C THR A 654 11.62 -11.49 2.47
N LYS A 655 12.69 -11.45 3.28
CA LYS A 655 12.57 -11.69 4.73
C LYS A 655 11.73 -10.60 5.43
N ASP A 656 11.73 -9.38 4.91
CA ASP A 656 11.00 -8.24 5.48
C ASP A 656 9.50 -8.32 5.23
N ASN A 657 9.09 -9.11 4.24
CA ASN A 657 7.68 -9.41 3.96
C ASN A 657 7.09 -10.47 4.89
N ILE A 658 7.90 -11.31 5.54
CA ILE A 658 7.42 -12.33 6.48
C ILE A 658 6.63 -11.70 7.64
N PRO A 659 7.16 -10.70 8.39
CA PRO A 659 6.40 -9.98 9.41
C PRO A 659 5.11 -9.32 8.89
N LYS A 660 5.17 -8.70 7.70
CA LYS A 660 4.04 -8.05 7.01
C LYS A 660 2.93 -9.08 6.69
N ALA A 661 3.29 -10.26 6.18
CA ALA A 661 2.36 -11.35 5.90
C ALA A 661 1.71 -11.93 7.17
N PHE A 662 2.48 -12.07 8.26
CA PHE A 662 1.91 -12.48 9.56
C PHE A 662 0.90 -11.46 10.10
N ARG A 663 1.11 -10.16 9.85
CA ARG A 663 0.14 -9.11 10.21
C ARG A 663 -1.17 -9.29 9.46
N MET A 664 -1.09 -9.40 8.14
CA MET A 664 -2.26 -9.60 7.28
C MET A 664 -3.02 -10.88 7.63
N ALA A 665 -2.30 -11.97 7.93
CA ALA A 665 -2.90 -13.23 8.36
C ALA A 665 -3.79 -13.07 9.61
N ILE A 666 -3.39 -12.25 10.58
CA ILE A 666 -4.18 -11.98 11.78
C ILE A 666 -5.38 -11.10 11.45
N ASP A 667 -5.14 -10.02 10.71
CA ASP A 667 -6.17 -9.01 10.45
C ASP A 667 -7.30 -9.59 9.60
N GLU A 668 -6.98 -10.48 8.65
CA GLU A 668 -7.94 -11.10 7.73
C GLU A 668 -8.52 -12.42 8.26
N PHE A 669 -7.67 -13.30 8.82
CA PHE A 669 -8.05 -14.67 9.18
C PHE A 669 -8.04 -14.95 10.68
N GLY A 670 -7.82 -13.96 11.53
CA GLY A 670 -7.62 -14.11 12.98
C GLY A 670 -8.72 -14.90 13.70
N ASP A 671 -9.97 -14.80 13.24
CA ASP A 671 -11.13 -15.49 13.80
C ASP A 671 -11.51 -16.75 13.01
N ASN A 672 -10.77 -17.13 11.96
CA ASN A 672 -11.08 -18.28 11.11
C ASN A 672 -10.32 -19.55 11.55
N PRO A 673 -10.97 -20.49 12.25
CA PRO A 673 -10.31 -21.66 12.82
C PRO A 673 -9.86 -22.70 11.78
N SER A 674 -10.28 -22.57 10.51
CA SER A 674 -9.94 -23.52 9.45
C SER A 674 -8.77 -23.05 8.58
N ILE A 675 -8.55 -21.73 8.50
CA ILE A 675 -7.60 -21.12 7.57
C ILE A 675 -6.33 -20.70 8.30
N LEU A 676 -6.47 -19.94 9.40
CA LEU A 676 -5.35 -19.38 10.14
C LEU A 676 -4.29 -20.42 10.51
N PRO A 677 -4.63 -21.63 11.01
CA PRO A 677 -3.61 -22.60 11.38
C PRO A 677 -2.74 -23.04 10.19
N ARG A 678 -3.33 -23.20 9.00
CA ARG A 678 -2.62 -23.64 7.78
C ARG A 678 -1.68 -22.55 7.27
N LEU A 679 -2.16 -21.30 7.26
CA LEU A 679 -1.38 -20.15 6.85
C LEU A 679 -0.17 -19.95 7.78
N LEU A 680 -0.37 -20.07 9.09
CA LEU A 680 0.73 -19.98 10.06
C LEU A 680 1.74 -21.13 9.90
N ASP A 681 1.30 -22.35 9.58
CA ASP A 681 2.22 -23.47 9.32
C ASP A 681 3.13 -23.19 8.11
N GLU A 682 2.59 -22.62 7.04
CA GLU A 682 3.38 -22.29 5.84
C GLU A 682 4.30 -21.08 6.08
N LEU A 683 3.78 -19.98 6.62
CA LEU A 683 4.56 -18.75 6.89
C LEU A 683 5.69 -18.97 7.90
N SER A 684 5.53 -19.94 8.81
CA SER A 684 6.53 -20.28 9.81
C SER A 684 7.50 -21.38 9.37
N ASP A 685 7.46 -21.80 8.09
CA ASP A 685 8.27 -22.90 7.56
C ASP A 685 8.13 -24.19 8.42
N GLY A 686 6.89 -24.52 8.76
CA GLY A 686 6.51 -25.71 9.54
C GLY A 686 6.70 -25.61 11.06
N ALA A 687 7.26 -24.50 11.56
CA ALA A 687 7.54 -24.30 12.99
C ALA A 687 6.27 -24.22 13.84
N ALA A 688 5.19 -23.65 13.32
CA ALA A 688 3.93 -23.45 14.04
C ALA A 688 3.35 -24.77 14.60
N SER A 689 3.41 -25.86 13.84
CA SER A 689 2.97 -27.18 14.30
C SER A 689 3.70 -27.67 15.56
N THR A 690 4.98 -27.32 15.71
CA THR A 690 5.80 -27.67 16.87
C THR A 690 5.56 -26.70 18.01
N LEU A 691 5.43 -25.39 17.73
CA LEU A 691 5.08 -24.38 18.73
C LEU A 691 3.70 -24.67 19.38
N ARG A 692 2.71 -25.16 18.60
CA ARG A 692 1.44 -25.63 19.15
C ARG A 692 1.60 -26.78 20.12
N LYS A 693 2.49 -27.73 19.83
CA LYS A 693 2.82 -28.84 20.76
C LYS A 693 3.51 -28.36 22.03
N MET A 694 4.24 -27.24 21.94
CA MET A 694 4.83 -26.56 23.09
C MET A 694 3.78 -25.75 23.89
N GLY A 695 2.56 -25.57 23.35
CA GLY A 695 1.43 -24.91 24.02
C GLY A 695 1.08 -23.52 23.48
N ALA A 696 1.77 -23.03 22.46
CA ALA A 696 1.46 -21.74 21.86
C ALA A 696 0.09 -21.76 21.14
N SER A 697 -0.71 -20.71 21.32
CA SER A 697 -1.94 -20.50 20.54
C SER A 697 -1.61 -19.95 19.14
N ASP A 698 -2.49 -20.15 18.16
CA ASP A 698 -2.30 -19.60 16.80
C ASP A 698 -2.14 -18.07 16.82
N LYS A 699 -2.90 -17.40 17.68
CA LYS A 699 -2.77 -15.95 17.90
C LYS A 699 -1.40 -15.55 18.46
N MET A 700 -0.81 -16.37 19.33
CA MET A 700 0.54 -16.13 19.86
C MET A 700 1.60 -16.38 18.78
N ILE A 701 1.48 -17.47 18.03
CA ILE A 701 2.40 -17.81 16.93
C ILE A 701 2.39 -16.69 15.88
N ALA A 702 1.21 -16.24 15.48
CA ALA A 702 1.05 -15.16 14.51
C ALA A 702 1.66 -13.85 15.01
N GLN A 703 1.49 -13.52 16.30
CA GLN A 703 2.11 -12.34 16.88
C GLN A 703 3.64 -12.46 16.90
N LEU A 704 4.20 -13.59 17.33
CA LEU A 704 5.64 -13.80 17.28
C LEU A 704 6.17 -13.61 15.84
N GLY A 705 5.51 -14.20 14.85
CA GLY A 705 5.88 -14.01 13.44
C GLY A 705 5.79 -12.55 12.97
N LYS A 706 4.72 -11.83 13.33
CA LYS A 706 4.51 -10.40 13.02
C LYS A 706 5.64 -9.49 13.53
N HIS A 707 6.37 -9.92 14.55
CA HIS A 707 7.44 -9.14 15.17
C HIS A 707 8.84 -9.61 14.77
N GLY A 708 8.95 -10.30 13.63
CA GLY A 708 10.23 -10.70 13.07
C GLY A 708 10.96 -11.77 13.89
N ASN A 709 10.25 -12.52 14.72
CA ASN A 709 10.84 -13.61 15.48
C ASN A 709 11.18 -14.79 14.56
N ASP A 710 12.35 -15.39 14.74
CA ASP A 710 12.69 -16.66 14.08
C ASP A 710 11.93 -17.82 14.75
N LEU A 711 10.71 -18.06 14.26
CA LEU A 711 9.83 -19.12 14.78
C LEU A 711 10.45 -20.51 14.67
N LYS A 712 11.30 -20.73 13.68
CA LYS A 712 11.96 -22.02 13.45
C LYS A 712 12.99 -22.29 14.55
N LYS A 713 13.81 -21.30 14.91
CA LYS A 713 14.69 -21.38 16.09
C LYS A 713 13.90 -21.65 17.36
N ILE A 714 12.84 -20.87 17.62
CA ILE A 714 11.99 -21.03 18.82
C ILE A 714 11.40 -22.45 18.87
N SER A 715 10.95 -23.00 17.74
CA SER A 715 10.37 -24.33 17.68
C SER A 715 11.37 -25.48 17.93
N ASN A 716 12.66 -25.22 17.72
CA ASN A 716 13.73 -26.20 17.95
C ASN A 716 14.21 -26.23 19.40
N LEU A 717 13.70 -25.32 20.25
CA LEU A 717 14.03 -25.25 21.67
C LEU A 717 13.47 -26.45 22.43
N LYS A 718 14.37 -27.27 22.99
CA LYS A 718 13.99 -28.46 23.76
C LYS A 718 13.68 -28.10 25.20
N GLY A 719 12.52 -28.52 25.71
CA GLY A 719 12.15 -28.32 27.11
C GLY A 719 11.49 -26.97 27.40
N VAL A 720 11.22 -26.16 26.37
CA VAL A 720 10.41 -24.94 26.50
C VAL A 720 8.92 -25.26 26.31
N LYS A 721 8.06 -24.72 27.16
CA LYS A 721 6.61 -24.62 26.94
C LYS A 721 6.24 -23.18 26.71
N LEU A 722 5.36 -22.93 25.75
CA LEU A 722 4.82 -21.62 25.42
C LEU A 722 3.33 -21.59 25.78
N GLY A 723 2.79 -20.44 26.17
CA GLY A 723 1.36 -20.31 26.45
C GLY A 723 0.86 -18.87 26.50
N ASP A 724 -0.42 -18.70 26.17
CA ASP A 724 -1.17 -17.44 26.30
C ASP A 724 -2.38 -17.68 27.22
N ILE A 725 -2.50 -16.85 28.26
CA ILE A 725 -3.58 -16.95 29.26
C ILE A 725 -4.40 -15.68 29.20
N THR A 726 -5.68 -15.85 28.84
CA THR A 726 -6.68 -14.78 28.95
C THR A 726 -7.42 -14.92 30.27
N LEU A 727 -7.29 -13.93 31.14
CA LEU A 727 -7.96 -13.93 32.44
C LEU A 727 -9.39 -13.38 32.31
N ASP A 728 -10.37 -14.04 32.95
CA ASP A 728 -11.75 -13.55 33.01
C ASP A 728 -11.91 -12.39 34.01
N ALA A 729 -13.07 -11.72 34.00
CA ALA A 729 -13.32 -10.56 34.86
C ALA A 729 -13.22 -10.87 36.37
N ALA A 730 -13.59 -12.08 36.80
CA ALA A 730 -13.52 -12.47 38.20
C ALA A 730 -12.07 -12.70 38.64
N GLN A 731 -11.28 -13.40 37.83
CA GLN A 731 -9.85 -13.63 38.02
C GLN A 731 -9.09 -12.30 38.03
N ARG A 732 -9.38 -11.40 37.09
CA ARG A 732 -8.82 -10.04 37.05
C ARG A 732 -9.13 -9.25 38.32
N ASN A 733 -10.35 -9.36 38.84
CA ASN A 733 -10.74 -8.69 40.08
C ASN A 733 -9.99 -9.24 41.30
N ILE A 734 -9.66 -10.53 41.33
CA ILE A 734 -8.83 -11.15 42.37
C ILE A 734 -7.42 -10.60 42.30
N ILE A 735 -6.79 -10.64 41.12
CA ILE A 735 -5.42 -10.15 40.91
C ILE A 735 -5.32 -8.65 41.21
N ASN A 736 -6.23 -7.82 40.69
CA ASN A 736 -6.26 -6.38 40.99
C ASN A 736 -6.46 -6.08 42.48
N ARG A 737 -7.20 -6.93 43.21
CA ARG A 737 -7.35 -6.81 44.66
C ARG A 737 -6.04 -7.13 45.38
N GLN A 738 -5.35 -8.19 44.95
CA GLN A 738 -4.04 -8.56 45.49
C GLN A 738 -3.00 -7.48 45.24
N ILE A 739 -2.95 -6.90 44.03
CA ILE A 739 -2.08 -5.76 43.71
C ILE A 739 -2.34 -4.60 44.67
N ARG A 740 -3.60 -4.16 44.83
CA ARG A 740 -3.94 -3.07 45.77
C ARG A 740 -3.54 -3.37 47.21
N GLN A 741 -3.68 -4.62 47.64
CA GLN A 741 -3.36 -5.03 49.01
C GLN A 741 -1.86 -5.14 49.27
N ARG A 742 -1.08 -5.59 48.27
CA ARG A 742 0.32 -6.01 48.45
C ARG A 742 1.35 -5.04 47.88
N TRP A 743 0.96 -4.24 46.88
CA TRP A 743 1.83 -3.27 46.19
C TRP A 743 1.41 -1.82 46.43
N GLY A 744 0.24 -1.60 47.03
CA GLY A 744 -0.31 -0.27 47.29
C GLY A 744 -1.29 0.22 46.23
N THR A 745 -1.88 1.40 46.47
CA THR A 745 -3.01 1.93 45.67
C THR A 745 -2.59 2.89 44.54
N TYR A 746 -1.34 3.35 44.53
CA TYR A 746 -0.83 4.35 43.58
C TYR A 746 0.44 3.83 42.89
N LEU A 747 0.27 3.06 41.83
CA LEU A 747 1.35 2.60 40.96
C LEU A 747 1.27 3.35 39.63
N ASP A 748 2.42 3.78 39.11
CA ASP A 748 2.55 4.23 37.72
C ASP A 748 2.30 3.06 36.76
N GLY A 749 2.12 3.36 35.46
CA GLY A 749 1.76 2.36 34.45
C GLY A 749 2.75 1.18 34.37
N SER A 750 4.05 1.44 34.53
CA SER A 750 5.11 0.41 34.49
C SER A 750 5.06 -0.48 35.72
N LYS A 751 5.06 0.10 36.91
CA LYS A 751 5.01 -0.65 38.17
C LYS A 751 3.72 -1.44 38.30
N ARG A 752 2.61 -0.91 37.77
CA ARG A 752 1.33 -1.60 37.77
C ARG A 752 1.35 -2.82 36.84
N ALA A 753 1.98 -2.73 35.67
CA ALA A 753 2.08 -3.84 34.73
C ALA A 753 2.95 -4.98 35.28
N GLU A 754 4.06 -4.63 35.92
CA GLU A 754 4.95 -5.58 36.60
C GLU A 754 4.26 -6.25 37.80
N ALA A 755 3.56 -5.46 38.63
CA ALA A 755 2.73 -5.99 39.71
C ALA A 755 1.65 -6.96 39.21
N PHE A 756 1.08 -6.68 38.03
CA PHE A 756 0.10 -7.54 37.40
C PHE A 756 0.71 -8.85 36.90
N ALA A 757 1.84 -8.79 36.19
CA ALA A 757 2.57 -9.98 35.74
C ALA A 757 2.90 -10.91 36.91
N MET A 758 3.40 -10.35 38.01
CA MET A 758 3.86 -11.11 39.16
C MET A 758 2.70 -11.75 39.94
N GLU A 759 1.62 -11.00 40.24
CA GLU A 759 0.46 -11.58 40.94
C GLU A 759 -0.30 -12.57 40.05
N ALA A 760 -0.35 -12.36 38.74
CA ALA A 760 -0.96 -13.32 37.81
C ALA A 760 -0.13 -14.61 37.68
N ALA A 761 1.20 -14.51 37.63
CA ALA A 761 2.10 -15.67 37.65
C ALA A 761 1.91 -16.51 38.91
N ILE A 762 1.92 -15.87 40.09
CA ILE A 762 1.68 -16.54 41.38
C ILE A 762 0.32 -17.24 41.35
N TRP A 763 -0.74 -16.53 40.97
CA TRP A 763 -2.08 -17.11 40.92
C TRP A 763 -2.14 -18.34 40.02
N TYR A 764 -1.56 -18.26 38.82
CA TYR A 764 -1.56 -19.35 37.84
C TYR A 764 -0.84 -20.60 38.38
N TYR A 765 0.40 -20.44 38.84
CA TYR A 765 1.19 -21.57 39.33
C TYR A 765 0.63 -22.15 40.64
N GLU A 766 0.00 -21.33 41.49
CA GLU A 766 -0.75 -21.83 42.65
C GLU A 766 -1.94 -22.72 42.23
N GLN A 767 -2.63 -22.40 41.13
CA GLN A 767 -3.69 -23.29 40.60
C GLN A 767 -3.14 -24.64 40.13
N LEU A 768 -1.88 -24.67 39.67
CA LEU A 768 -1.16 -25.89 39.30
C LEU A 768 -0.56 -26.63 40.51
N GLY A 769 -0.80 -26.14 41.74
CA GLY A 769 -0.36 -26.76 42.98
C GLY A 769 1.06 -26.39 43.41
N TYR A 770 1.69 -25.42 42.76
CA TYR A 770 3.00 -24.91 43.20
C TYR A 770 2.85 -24.11 44.49
N LYS A 771 3.81 -24.27 45.39
CA LYS A 771 3.88 -23.51 46.64
C LYS A 771 4.81 -22.32 46.45
N LEU A 772 4.31 -21.11 46.66
CA LEU A 772 5.14 -19.91 46.69
C LEU A 772 6.11 -19.95 47.88
N LEU A 773 7.40 -19.76 47.62
CA LEU A 773 8.44 -19.68 48.67
C LEU A 773 8.97 -18.25 48.84
N TYR A 774 9.20 -17.56 47.72
CA TYR A 774 9.72 -16.20 47.69
C TYR A 774 9.12 -15.41 46.53
N SER A 775 8.99 -14.09 46.72
CA SER A 775 8.60 -13.14 45.68
C SER A 775 9.19 -11.77 46.02
N GLN A 776 9.70 -11.02 45.04
CA GLN A 776 10.36 -9.72 45.22
C GLN A 776 9.41 -8.54 45.55
N ARG A 777 8.29 -8.81 46.23
CA ARG A 777 7.26 -7.79 46.53
C ARG A 777 7.78 -6.72 47.47
N ASP A 778 7.38 -5.47 47.19
CA ASP A 778 7.61 -4.31 48.05
C ASP A 778 6.61 -4.29 49.22
N ILE A 779 6.76 -5.24 50.15
CA ILE A 779 5.99 -5.22 51.39
C ILE A 779 6.77 -4.40 52.42
N GLY A 780 6.55 -3.09 52.40
CA GLY A 780 6.86 -2.19 53.51
C GLY A 780 8.35 -1.97 53.80
N GLN A 781 8.88 -0.86 53.29
CA GLN A 781 10.07 -0.14 53.80
C GLN A 781 11.36 -0.95 54.01
N THR A 782 11.69 -1.88 53.11
CA THR A 782 13.09 -2.23 52.91
C THR A 782 13.32 -2.40 51.41
N ILE A 783 13.84 -1.35 50.78
CA ILE A 783 14.21 -1.35 49.37
C ILE A 783 15.35 -2.35 49.20
N PHE A 784 15.03 -3.59 48.84
CA PHE A 784 16.00 -4.46 48.21
C PHE A 784 16.12 -3.95 46.78
N THR A 785 17.17 -3.16 46.53
CA THR A 785 17.51 -2.69 45.19
C THR A 785 17.51 -3.89 44.25
N SER A 786 16.63 -3.82 43.24
CA SER A 786 16.30 -4.86 42.28
C SER A 786 17.52 -5.65 41.86
N GLN A 787 17.60 -6.90 42.31
CA GLN A 787 18.41 -7.95 41.74
C GLN A 787 18.20 -9.26 42.51
N GLY A 788 17.05 -9.88 42.20
CA GLY A 788 16.48 -11.18 42.61
C GLY A 788 15.84 -11.86 41.38
N PRO A 789 15.63 -13.20 41.32
CA PRO A 789 14.53 -13.71 40.53
C PRO A 789 13.22 -13.22 41.14
N ASP A 790 12.27 -12.80 40.30
CA ASP A 790 11.05 -12.14 40.77
C ASP A 790 10.22 -13.06 41.68
N ILE A 791 10.22 -14.37 41.41
CA ILE A 791 9.52 -15.38 42.19
C ILE A 791 10.34 -16.68 42.28
N VAL A 792 10.32 -17.33 43.45
CA VAL A 792 10.75 -18.72 43.63
C VAL A 792 9.58 -19.53 44.18
N MET A 793 9.27 -20.63 43.49
CA MET A 793 8.21 -21.55 43.88
C MET A 793 8.75 -22.98 43.97
N LYS A 794 8.02 -23.82 44.69
CA LYS A 794 8.27 -25.26 44.78
C LYS A 794 7.15 -26.02 44.10
N SER A 795 7.51 -26.86 43.14
CA SER A 795 6.57 -27.75 42.46
C SER A 795 5.99 -28.80 43.42
N PRO A 796 4.85 -29.44 43.08
CA PRO A 796 4.30 -30.54 43.87
C PRO A 796 5.27 -31.71 44.07
N SER A 797 6.19 -31.95 43.13
CA SER A 797 7.25 -32.97 43.22
C SER A 797 8.46 -32.52 44.05
N GLY A 798 8.49 -31.26 44.49
CA GLY A 798 9.53 -30.70 45.34
C GLY A 798 10.69 -30.03 44.61
N GLU A 799 10.66 -29.98 43.28
CA GLU A 799 11.67 -29.29 42.46
C GLU A 799 11.48 -27.76 42.51
N PRO A 800 12.59 -26.98 42.46
CA PRO A 800 12.54 -25.53 42.40
C PRO A 800 12.05 -25.04 41.02
N LEU A 801 11.22 -24.00 41.04
CA LEU A 801 10.79 -23.21 39.90
C LEU A 801 11.17 -21.75 40.14
N ILE A 802 11.99 -21.18 39.25
CA ILE A 802 12.40 -19.78 39.29
C ILE A 802 11.65 -19.01 38.20
N ILE A 803 11.03 -17.87 38.53
CA ILE A 803 10.20 -17.11 37.59
C ILE A 803 10.67 -15.66 37.51
N GLU A 804 10.81 -15.15 36.28
CA GLU A 804 10.89 -13.71 35.98
C GLU A 804 9.53 -13.21 35.49
N ALA A 805 9.00 -12.15 36.10
CA ALA A 805 7.70 -11.58 35.80
C ALA A 805 7.82 -10.11 35.37
N LYS A 806 7.54 -9.80 34.09
CA LYS A 806 7.80 -8.47 33.52
C LYS A 806 6.52 -7.77 33.04
N GLY A 807 6.46 -6.46 33.32
CA GLY A 807 5.40 -5.55 32.86
C GLY A 807 5.74 -4.83 31.56
N SER A 808 4.73 -4.56 30.72
CA SER A 808 4.92 -4.07 29.35
C SER A 808 4.97 -2.54 29.13
N TYR A 809 5.03 -1.68 30.15
CA TYR A 809 4.69 -0.25 29.97
C TYR A 809 5.83 0.72 29.56
N SER A 810 7.03 0.29 29.16
CA SER A 810 8.11 1.25 28.82
C SER A 810 8.23 1.49 27.32
N GLU A 811 7.53 2.49 26.81
CA GLU A 811 7.98 3.23 25.64
C GLU A 811 9.11 4.20 26.08
N LYS A 812 10.20 4.20 25.29
CA LYS A 812 11.32 5.17 25.25
C LYS A 812 12.27 5.30 26.47
N GLY A 813 13.57 5.14 26.16
CA GLY A 813 14.69 5.69 26.92
C GLY A 813 15.97 4.86 26.74
N LYS A 814 17.06 5.43 26.20
CA LYS A 814 18.38 4.76 26.10
C LYS A 814 18.94 4.41 27.50
N LEU A 815 19.76 3.36 27.61
CA LEU A 815 20.64 3.16 28.78
C LEU A 815 21.89 4.07 28.61
N ASN A 816 22.53 4.45 29.73
CA ASN A 816 23.71 5.32 29.77
C ASN A 816 24.97 4.74 29.07
N ASP A 817 24.86 3.61 28.37
CA ASP A 817 25.93 2.96 27.61
C ASP A 817 25.64 2.93 26.09
N GLY A 818 24.69 3.74 25.61
CA GLY A 818 24.38 3.86 24.17
C GLY A 818 23.62 2.66 23.58
N LYS A 819 23.17 1.71 24.40
CA LYS A 819 22.35 0.59 23.94
C LYS A 819 20.86 0.85 24.16
N GLU A 820 20.05 0.49 23.16
CA GLU A 820 18.60 0.53 23.26
C GLU A 820 18.08 -0.34 24.43
N LYS A 821 17.10 0.17 25.18
CA LYS A 821 16.44 -0.49 26.35
C LYS A 821 15.58 -1.71 25.98
N GLY A 822 16.03 -2.55 25.05
CA GLY A 822 15.25 -3.70 24.59
C GLY A 822 15.35 -4.97 25.45
N SER A 823 16.20 -5.10 26.46
CA SER A 823 16.32 -6.36 27.22
C SER A 823 16.29 -6.18 28.73
N ARG A 824 15.08 -6.18 29.31
CA ARG A 824 14.85 -6.48 30.75
C ARG A 824 15.10 -7.96 31.10
N LEU A 825 15.74 -8.71 30.21
CA LEU A 825 16.05 -10.14 30.33
C LEU A 825 17.57 -10.42 30.38
N ALA A 826 18.42 -9.39 30.28
CA ALA A 826 19.87 -9.53 30.27
C ALA A 826 20.56 -8.36 30.96
N SER A 827 21.78 -8.57 31.44
CA SER A 827 22.67 -7.50 31.90
C SER A 827 24.11 -7.78 31.47
N ASN A 828 24.88 -6.73 31.23
CA ASN A 828 26.32 -6.86 31.04
C ASN A 828 26.99 -7.11 32.39
N VAL A 829 27.67 -8.25 32.55
CA VAL A 829 28.34 -8.67 33.78
C VAL A 829 29.79 -8.99 33.44
N GLY A 830 30.72 -8.14 33.91
CA GLY A 830 32.16 -8.33 33.67
C GLY A 830 32.60 -8.16 32.21
N GLY A 831 31.84 -7.40 31.41
CA GLY A 831 32.12 -7.20 29.97
C GLY A 831 31.43 -8.22 29.05
N THR A 832 30.77 -9.23 29.63
CA THR A 832 30.00 -10.24 28.89
C THR A 832 28.51 -10.02 29.11
N LEU A 833 27.71 -10.02 28.04
CA LEU A 833 26.25 -10.03 28.15
C LEU A 833 25.81 -11.36 28.76
N ARG A 834 25.02 -11.31 29.83
CA ARG A 834 24.51 -12.48 30.54
C ARG A 834 23.00 -12.34 30.74
N TYR A 835 22.26 -13.44 30.64
CA TYR A 835 20.80 -13.44 30.71
C TYR A 835 20.27 -13.73 32.13
N TYR A 836 19.20 -13.07 32.55
CA TYR A 836 18.56 -13.35 33.85
C TYR A 836 18.09 -14.81 33.89
N LEU A 837 18.22 -15.49 35.02
CA LEU A 837 17.99 -16.93 35.21
C LEU A 837 19.09 -17.89 34.70
N ASP A 838 20.08 -17.47 33.92
CA ASP A 838 21.23 -18.31 33.55
C ASP A 838 22.06 -18.69 34.81
N ARG A 839 22.66 -19.88 34.86
CA ARG A 839 23.43 -20.35 36.02
C ARG A 839 24.72 -19.54 36.23
N GLU A 840 25.43 -19.20 35.16
CA GLU A 840 26.57 -18.29 35.19
C GLU A 840 26.12 -16.89 35.63
N TRP A 841 24.96 -16.43 35.17
CA TRP A 841 24.40 -15.16 35.67
C TRP A 841 24.11 -15.20 37.18
N LEU A 842 23.41 -16.24 37.64
CA LEU A 842 23.12 -16.48 39.05
C LEU A 842 24.42 -16.62 39.85
N SER A 843 25.45 -17.28 39.35
CA SER A 843 26.72 -17.48 40.06
C SER A 843 27.65 -16.26 40.07
N VAL A 844 27.70 -15.46 39.00
CA VAL A 844 28.56 -14.26 38.93
C VAL A 844 27.99 -13.10 39.75
N ASN A 845 26.66 -12.93 39.80
CA ASN A 845 26.01 -11.87 40.60
C ASN A 845 25.46 -12.34 41.96
N SER A 846 25.50 -13.63 42.30
CA SER A 846 24.93 -14.13 43.57
C SER A 846 25.66 -13.64 44.81
N GLN A 847 27.00 -13.54 44.78
CA GLN A 847 27.78 -13.22 45.97
C GLN A 847 27.69 -11.75 46.39
N ASN A 848 27.29 -10.83 45.50
CA ASN A 848 27.19 -9.40 45.83
C ASN A 848 25.77 -8.81 45.74
N ARG A 849 24.75 -9.59 45.35
CA ARG A 849 23.41 -9.02 45.11
C ARG A 849 22.18 -9.83 45.57
N TYR A 850 22.23 -11.16 45.54
CA TYR A 850 21.05 -12.02 45.73
C TYR A 850 21.02 -12.73 47.08
N LEU A 851 22.04 -13.53 47.37
CA LEU A 851 22.13 -14.29 48.63
C LEU A 851 22.37 -13.36 49.81
N ASP A 852 23.03 -12.21 49.60
CA ASP A 852 23.34 -11.22 50.63
C ASP A 852 22.08 -10.67 51.35
N ALA A 853 20.95 -10.52 50.65
CA ALA A 853 19.68 -10.15 51.27
C ALA A 853 19.16 -11.23 52.24
N PHE A 854 19.20 -12.50 51.80
CA PHE A 854 18.85 -13.64 52.65
C PHE A 854 19.86 -13.84 53.77
N ASP A 855 21.16 -13.69 53.50
CA ASP A 855 22.25 -13.81 54.46
C ASP A 855 22.11 -12.76 55.56
N ARG A 856 21.77 -11.51 55.21
CA ARG A 856 21.40 -10.47 56.19
C ARG A 856 20.16 -10.87 56.98
N ALA A 857 19.12 -11.38 56.34
CA ALA A 857 17.89 -11.80 57.03
C ALA A 857 18.13 -12.99 57.98
N ILE A 858 18.98 -13.93 57.59
CA ILE A 858 19.45 -15.07 58.41
C ILE A 858 20.29 -14.57 59.58
N ALA A 859 21.26 -13.69 59.33
CA ALA A 859 22.11 -13.10 60.37
C ALA A 859 21.30 -12.31 61.40
N ASN A 860 20.23 -11.63 60.95
CA ASN A 860 19.31 -10.90 61.81
C ASN A 860 18.17 -11.76 62.38
N ASN A 861 18.12 -13.06 62.05
CA ASN A 861 17.06 -14.00 62.45
C ASN A 861 15.63 -13.52 62.12
N THR A 862 15.47 -12.89 60.97
CA THR A 862 14.21 -12.30 60.46
C THR A 862 13.62 -13.06 59.27
N ILE A 863 14.35 -14.04 58.74
CA ILE A 863 13.94 -14.84 57.58
C ILE A 863 12.76 -15.76 57.90
N ARG A 864 11.76 -15.83 57.01
CA ARG A 864 10.64 -16.78 57.14
C ARG A 864 11.09 -18.21 56.78
N PRO A 865 10.45 -19.26 57.33
CA PRO A 865 10.80 -20.65 57.01
C PRO A 865 10.77 -20.96 55.49
N GLU A 866 9.78 -20.43 54.77
CA GLU A 866 9.63 -20.61 53.32
C GLU A 866 10.70 -19.86 52.53
N GLU A 867 11.12 -18.68 53.00
CA GLU A 867 12.20 -17.89 52.39
C GLU A 867 13.55 -18.56 52.59
N LYS A 868 13.76 -19.18 53.76
CA LYS A 868 14.94 -20.00 54.02
C LYS A 868 15.00 -21.22 53.09
N GLU A 869 13.86 -21.85 52.84
CA GLU A 869 13.76 -22.94 51.86
C GLU A 869 14.10 -22.46 50.44
N ALA A 870 13.64 -21.27 50.03
CA ALA A 870 14.03 -20.67 48.75
C ALA A 870 15.54 -20.39 48.67
N TYR A 871 16.12 -19.84 49.74
CA TYR A 871 17.56 -19.58 49.85
C TYR A 871 18.38 -20.86 49.67
N ASP A 872 18.03 -21.93 50.39
CA ASP A 872 18.75 -23.21 50.32
C ASP A 872 18.70 -23.79 48.89
N MET A 873 17.54 -23.71 48.22
CA MET A 873 17.38 -24.14 46.82
C MET A 873 18.24 -23.32 45.85
N LEU A 874 18.21 -21.98 45.96
CA LEU A 874 19.03 -21.12 45.10
C LEU A 874 20.52 -21.35 45.31
N LYS A 875 20.94 -21.52 46.56
CA LYS A 875 22.33 -21.80 46.90
C LYS A 875 22.82 -23.13 46.33
N ASP A 876 21.98 -24.16 46.35
CA ASP A 876 22.31 -25.48 45.76
C ASP A 876 22.40 -25.41 44.22
N ILE A 877 21.55 -24.61 43.57
CA ILE A 877 21.63 -24.34 42.13
C ILE A 877 22.95 -23.64 41.79
N ILE A 878 23.32 -22.60 42.54
CA ILE A 878 24.50 -21.77 42.30
C ILE A 878 25.79 -22.52 42.60
N ASP A 879 25.91 -23.09 43.80
CA ASP A 879 27.18 -23.63 44.30
C ASP A 879 27.42 -25.06 43.78
N ASN A 880 26.35 -25.85 43.62
CA ASN A 880 26.45 -27.27 43.28
C ASN A 880 25.88 -27.61 41.90
N GLY A 881 25.33 -26.63 41.18
CA GLY A 881 24.79 -26.83 39.85
C GLY A 881 23.51 -27.69 39.82
N ALA A 882 22.74 -27.68 40.90
CA ALA A 882 21.51 -28.45 41.01
C ALA A 882 20.52 -28.07 39.89
N PRO A 883 19.78 -29.04 39.33
CA PRO A 883 18.89 -28.77 38.20
C PRO A 883 17.55 -28.18 38.68
N TYR A 884 17.04 -27.20 37.95
CA TYR A 884 15.82 -26.45 38.29
C TYR A 884 14.95 -26.20 37.06
N ASN A 885 13.68 -25.86 37.29
CA ASN A 885 12.78 -25.37 36.24
C ASN A 885 12.76 -23.85 36.28
N SER A 886 12.49 -23.23 35.14
CA SER A 886 12.37 -21.78 35.04
C SER A 886 11.10 -21.36 34.32
N SER A 887 10.67 -20.12 34.50
CA SER A 887 9.57 -19.54 33.77
C SER A 887 9.77 -18.04 33.54
N VAL A 888 9.24 -17.54 32.43
CA VAL A 888 9.14 -16.12 32.14
C VAL A 888 7.69 -15.76 31.91
N VAL A 889 7.19 -14.77 32.63
CA VAL A 889 5.79 -14.33 32.57
C VAL A 889 5.70 -12.85 32.19
N TYR A 890 4.90 -12.53 31.19
CA TYR A 890 4.63 -11.15 30.77
C TYR A 890 3.19 -10.74 31.04
N GLY A 891 3.00 -9.54 31.61
CA GLY A 891 1.68 -8.97 31.90
C GLY A 891 1.52 -7.55 31.35
N GLY A 892 0.44 -7.31 30.60
CA GLY A 892 0.12 -6.01 29.99
C GLY A 892 -1.16 -5.36 30.51
N ILE A 893 -1.21 -4.01 30.55
CA ILE A 893 -2.38 -3.22 31.01
C ILE A 893 -3.06 -2.42 29.87
N ARG A 894 -2.40 -2.24 28.71
CA ARG A 894 -2.97 -1.68 27.47
C ARG A 894 -2.44 -2.43 26.24
N GLN A 895 -3.08 -2.18 25.07
CA GLN A 895 -2.89 -2.89 23.80
C GLN A 895 -1.43 -3.29 23.52
N ALA A 896 -1.30 -4.48 22.96
CA ALA A 896 -0.14 -5.35 22.97
C ALA A 896 1.16 -4.80 22.35
N LYS A 897 1.21 -3.60 21.75
CA LYS A 897 2.34 -3.08 20.96
C LYS A 897 3.71 -3.17 21.67
N SER A 898 3.78 -3.03 22.99
CA SER A 898 5.05 -3.06 23.74
C SER A 898 5.47 -4.43 24.30
N VAL A 899 4.56 -5.41 24.40
CA VAL A 899 4.89 -6.83 24.75
C VAL A 899 5.57 -7.54 23.57
N ILE A 900 5.40 -6.94 22.42
CA ILE A 900 5.50 -7.50 21.08
C ILE A 900 6.91 -7.26 20.51
N GLU A 901 7.50 -6.09 20.80
CA GLU A 901 8.91 -5.75 20.55
C GLU A 901 9.90 -6.69 21.28
N ALA A 902 9.45 -7.36 22.35
CA ALA A 902 10.27 -8.27 23.15
C ALA A 902 10.65 -9.56 22.39
N GLY A 903 9.92 -9.89 21.32
CA GLY A 903 10.12 -11.13 20.57
C GLY A 903 11.55 -11.30 20.04
N ARG A 904 12.12 -10.25 19.45
CA ARG A 904 13.47 -10.28 18.84
C ARG A 904 14.61 -10.65 19.81
N LYS A 905 14.38 -10.60 21.12
CA LYS A 905 15.37 -10.96 22.15
C LYS A 905 14.99 -12.16 23.00
N ILE A 906 13.77 -12.70 22.84
CA ILE A 906 13.28 -13.84 23.60
C ILE A 906 13.88 -15.15 23.08
N ASP A 907 14.15 -15.25 21.77
CA ASP A 907 14.79 -16.40 21.15
C ASP A 907 16.22 -16.62 21.68
N GLU A 908 17.08 -15.59 21.63
CA GLU A 908 18.45 -15.64 22.17
C GLU A 908 18.44 -15.88 23.69
N TYR A 909 17.50 -15.28 24.40
CA TYR A 909 17.33 -15.49 25.84
C TYR A 909 17.00 -16.95 26.19
N LEU A 910 15.99 -17.52 25.52
CA LEU A 910 15.53 -18.89 25.78
C LEU A 910 16.57 -19.93 25.32
N GLU A 911 17.26 -19.69 24.21
CA GLU A 911 18.36 -20.56 23.73
C GLU A 911 19.48 -20.68 24.76
N ASN A 912 19.91 -19.55 25.34
CA ASN A 912 20.96 -19.55 26.35
C ASN A 912 20.47 -20.17 27.66
N LEU A 913 19.25 -19.84 28.12
CA LEU A 913 18.69 -20.37 29.36
C LEU A 913 18.46 -21.89 29.34
N LEU A 914 18.18 -22.46 28.16
CA LEU A 914 18.01 -23.90 27.98
C LEU A 914 19.28 -24.72 28.23
N GLN A 915 20.46 -24.10 28.14
CA GLN A 915 21.71 -24.80 28.42
C GLN A 915 21.84 -25.17 29.92
N ASP A 916 21.14 -24.45 30.79
CA ASP A 916 21.33 -24.52 32.26
C ASP A 916 20.17 -25.16 33.03
N THR A 917 18.97 -25.20 32.44
CA THR A 917 17.71 -25.56 33.11
C THR A 917 17.14 -26.89 32.63
N LYS A 918 16.25 -27.50 33.43
CA LYS A 918 15.52 -28.73 33.04
C LYS A 918 14.41 -28.45 32.04
N SER A 919 13.71 -27.34 32.22
CA SER A 919 12.62 -26.88 31.37
C SER A 919 12.32 -25.40 31.63
N ILE A 920 11.73 -24.73 30.64
CA ILE A 920 11.36 -23.31 30.70
C ILE A 920 9.89 -23.17 30.31
N ASP A 921 9.07 -22.50 31.10
CA ASP A 921 7.71 -22.13 30.72
C ASP A 921 7.63 -20.62 30.40
N PHE A 922 7.30 -20.23 29.17
CA PHE A 922 7.07 -18.85 28.77
C PHE A 922 5.57 -18.57 28.64
N ILE A 923 5.07 -17.56 29.37
CA ILE A 923 3.64 -17.29 29.49
C ILE A 923 3.34 -15.81 29.25
N ILE A 924 2.44 -15.53 28.31
CA ILE A 924 1.85 -14.19 28.11
C ILE A 924 0.49 -14.16 28.80
N ILE A 925 0.24 -13.12 29.62
CA ILE A 925 -1.03 -12.93 30.31
C ILE A 925 -1.68 -11.64 29.82
N ARG A 926 -2.85 -11.77 29.17
CA ARG A 926 -3.59 -10.64 28.60
C ARG A 926 -4.70 -10.12 29.53
N ASN A 927 -4.78 -8.80 29.60
CA ASN A 927 -5.89 -8.06 30.19
C ASN A 927 -6.81 -7.57 29.05
N ILE A 928 -8.02 -8.13 28.92
CA ILE A 928 -9.06 -7.60 28.01
C ILE A 928 -9.97 -6.65 28.79
#